data_AF-A0A9P7G448-F1
#
_entry.id   AF-A0A9P7G448-F1
#
_cell.length_a   1.000
_cell.length_b   1.000
_cell.length_c   1.000
_cell.angle_alpha   90.00
_cell.angle_beta   90.00
_cell.angle_gamma   90.00
#
_symmetry.space_group_name_H-M   'P 1'
#
loop_
_entity.id
_entity.type
_entity.pdbx_description
1 polymer ?
#
loop_
_entity_poly.entity_id
_entity_poly.type
_entity_poly.pdbx_seq_one_letter_code
_entity_poly.pdbx_strand_id
1 'polypeptide(L)'
;MSLASIIPVSAHQLITVCPGVSFTPYHAGHVLGACMFLIDIYGLKILYTGDYSREEDRHLVKAELPPIRPDVLIVESTYGVQSLEGREEKEQRFTSLVHAIIKRGGHVLLPAFALGRAQELLLVLDEYWKKHPDLHNVPIYYASSLARKCMAVYQTYIHTMNSNIRSRFAKRDNPFVFKHISHVPQTRGWEKKIAEGPPCVVLASPGFMQTGPSRELFELWAPDSRNGLIITGYSIEGTLARDIMTEPEDFISLKGATIPRKISVEYISFSAHVDYSQNSEFIEAVKAQHVVLVHGEQNAMARLRGAMTSRYKERDEDVKIHTPRNLETLNLSFRGERVAKAIGTLADKPPQSNDVLSGLLVAKDYSYTLLDSRDLRDFAGLSTCTVTQRQKIVVGVRWDLVRWHLEGMYGSVEEGLDKDGIPTMRVMGAIDVKQTKDQELTLEWESSASNDMIADSTLALITGIDKSPASVKLTTQPHSHEHTHSHEHPHSDHHTETSPFIRIQRLIMFLEAHFGTVDLHIPNPDDDEENVEQGEDDHDPWMNVRLDEADARINLLTLAVSSTNETLRKRVEAVLDMAITTVSSLAESFTAKLPEEEEPSKEKNPHAVGVKDASNDGSENPSLSKGSDENERDVEAHENESDDSDGGLIEVHD
;
A
#
# COMPACT_ATOMS: atom_id res chain seq x y z
N MET A 1 -6.81 -23.21 -9.70
CA MET A 1 -5.46 -23.36 -9.13
C MET A 1 -4.98 -24.79 -9.40
N SER A 2 -3.68 -25.04 -9.49
CA SER A 2 -3.14 -26.41 -9.49
C SER A 2 -2.93 -26.89 -8.05
N LEU A 3 -2.97 -28.20 -7.79
CA LEU A 3 -2.51 -28.74 -6.51
C LEU A 3 -1.02 -28.46 -6.27
N ALA A 4 -0.22 -28.33 -7.34
CA ALA A 4 1.17 -27.92 -7.27
C ALA A 4 1.37 -26.44 -6.86
N SER A 5 0.30 -25.65 -6.76
CA SER A 5 0.31 -24.29 -6.24
C SER A 5 0.10 -24.21 -4.72
N ILE A 6 -0.11 -25.35 -4.04
CA ILE A 6 -0.38 -25.41 -2.60
C ILE A 6 0.86 -25.96 -1.89
N ILE A 7 1.45 -25.14 -1.02
CA ILE A 7 2.60 -25.54 -0.19
C ILE A 7 2.06 -26.08 1.15
N PRO A 8 2.33 -27.34 1.52
CA PRO A 8 1.96 -27.85 2.84
C PRO A 8 2.86 -27.24 3.92
N VAL A 9 2.25 -26.86 5.05
CA VAL A 9 2.94 -26.31 6.24
C VAL A 9 2.71 -27.23 7.43
N SER A 10 3.68 -27.34 8.33
CA SER A 10 3.54 -28.14 9.56
C SER A 10 2.92 -27.30 10.69
N ALA A 11 2.22 -27.95 11.62
CA ALA A 11 1.85 -27.30 12.89
C ALA A 11 3.11 -26.76 13.60
N HIS A 12 2.94 -25.65 14.32
CA HIS A 12 3.98 -24.91 15.06
C HIS A 12 5.14 -24.35 14.21
N GLN A 13 5.08 -24.48 12.87
CA GLN A 13 6.09 -23.94 11.97
C GLN A 13 5.83 -22.45 11.69
N LEU A 14 6.79 -21.59 12.06
CA LEU A 14 6.78 -20.19 11.64
C LEU A 14 7.06 -20.09 10.13
N ILE A 15 6.15 -19.45 9.40
CA ILE A 15 6.26 -19.19 7.95
C ILE A 15 6.31 -17.68 7.73
N THR A 16 7.40 -17.18 7.15
CA THR A 16 7.49 -15.80 6.66
C THR A 16 7.09 -15.77 5.18
N VAL A 17 6.09 -14.96 4.84
CA VAL A 17 5.57 -14.85 3.46
C VAL A 17 6.30 -13.76 2.69
N CYS A 18 6.49 -12.61 3.34
CA CYS A 18 7.31 -11.50 2.89
C CYS A 18 7.84 -10.75 4.13
N PRO A 19 8.76 -9.78 4.00
CA PRO A 19 9.33 -9.10 5.16
C PRO A 19 8.25 -8.43 6.03
N GLY A 20 8.23 -8.75 7.32
CA GLY A 20 7.24 -8.26 8.28
C GLY A 20 5.83 -8.88 8.19
N VAL A 21 5.60 -9.89 7.33
CA VAL A 21 4.38 -10.71 7.32
C VAL A 21 4.71 -12.17 7.53
N SER A 22 4.20 -12.75 8.61
CA SER A 22 4.40 -14.17 8.94
C SER A 22 3.16 -14.81 9.56
N PHE A 23 3.13 -16.14 9.63
CA PHE A 23 2.10 -16.86 10.36
C PHE A 23 2.65 -18.14 11.00
N THR A 24 1.97 -18.62 12.04
CA THR A 24 2.21 -19.92 12.68
C THR A 24 0.87 -20.66 12.85
N PRO A 25 0.72 -21.88 12.30
CA PRO A 25 -0.47 -22.70 12.53
C PRO A 25 -0.37 -23.46 13.85
N TYR A 26 -1.47 -23.52 14.60
CA TYR A 26 -1.66 -24.30 15.83
C TYR A 26 -2.79 -25.31 15.62
N HIS A 27 -2.85 -26.41 16.36
CA HIS A 27 -3.90 -27.41 16.19
C HIS A 27 -5.29 -26.85 16.59
N ALA A 28 -6.30 -27.10 15.75
CA ALA A 28 -7.70 -26.70 16.00
C ALA A 28 -8.60 -27.84 16.52
N GLY A 29 -8.13 -29.09 16.53
CA GLY A 29 -9.00 -30.25 16.70
C GLY A 29 -9.93 -30.41 15.49
N HIS A 30 -11.26 -30.44 15.71
CA HIS A 30 -12.32 -30.43 14.69
C HIS A 30 -12.27 -31.55 13.60
N VAL A 31 -11.31 -31.51 12.67
CA VAL A 31 -10.99 -32.59 11.71
C VAL A 31 -9.48 -32.79 11.57
N LEU A 32 -9.06 -33.97 11.10
CA LEU A 32 -7.64 -34.30 10.94
C LEU A 32 -6.93 -33.28 10.03
N GLY A 33 -6.01 -32.51 10.62
CA GLY A 33 -5.24 -31.46 9.93
C GLY A 33 -5.80 -30.04 10.04
N ALA A 34 -6.93 -29.81 10.70
CA ALA A 34 -7.44 -28.46 10.93
C ALA A 34 -6.49 -27.66 11.86
N CYS A 35 -6.23 -26.41 11.47
CA CYS A 35 -5.29 -25.53 12.15
C CYS A 35 -5.86 -24.13 12.33
N MET A 36 -5.59 -23.53 13.48
CA MET A 36 -5.81 -22.11 13.77
C MET A 36 -4.55 -21.34 13.37
N PHE A 37 -4.68 -20.22 12.67
CA PHE A 37 -3.54 -19.45 12.17
C PHE A 37 -3.34 -18.20 13.00
N LEU A 38 -2.21 -18.14 13.73
CA LEU A 38 -1.72 -16.90 14.33
C LEU A 38 -0.89 -16.16 13.28
N ILE A 39 -1.42 -15.07 12.76
CA ILE A 39 -0.83 -14.22 11.73
C ILE A 39 -0.22 -13.00 12.41
N ASP A 40 0.99 -12.62 12.01
CA ASP A 40 1.70 -11.41 12.44
C ASP A 40 1.96 -10.51 11.23
N ILE A 41 1.42 -9.28 11.28
CA ILE A 41 1.57 -8.25 10.26
C ILE A 41 2.17 -7.01 10.94
N TYR A 42 3.47 -6.82 10.77
CA TYR A 42 4.25 -5.72 11.36
C TYR A 42 4.03 -5.54 12.88
N GLY A 43 3.89 -6.65 13.61
CA GLY A 43 3.67 -6.69 15.05
C GLY A 43 2.21 -6.90 15.45
N LEU A 44 1.23 -6.55 14.60
CA LEU A 44 -0.19 -6.79 14.83
C LEU A 44 -0.51 -8.28 14.72
N LYS A 45 -1.07 -8.87 15.78
CA LYS A 45 -1.31 -10.30 15.89
C LYS A 45 -2.79 -10.63 15.75
N ILE A 46 -3.10 -11.44 14.75
CA ILE A 46 -4.46 -11.88 14.41
C ILE A 46 -4.52 -13.40 14.52
N LEU A 47 -5.33 -13.92 15.44
CA LEU A 47 -5.63 -15.35 15.51
C LEU A 47 -6.93 -15.65 14.76
N TYR A 48 -6.86 -16.42 13.69
CA TYR A 48 -8.04 -16.98 13.01
C TYR A 48 -8.20 -18.46 13.37
N THR A 49 -9.32 -18.85 13.98
CA THR A 49 -9.53 -20.23 14.42
C THR A 49 -9.89 -21.19 13.28
N GLY A 50 -10.61 -20.71 12.26
CA GLY A 50 -11.45 -21.61 11.46
C GLY A 50 -12.49 -22.31 12.36
N ASP A 51 -12.86 -23.53 11.99
CA ASP A 51 -13.67 -24.40 12.85
C ASP A 51 -12.76 -25.18 13.81
N TYR A 52 -13.12 -25.21 15.09
CA TYR A 52 -12.27 -25.73 16.17
C TYR A 52 -13.07 -26.43 17.28
N SER A 53 -12.41 -27.32 18.03
CA SER A 53 -13.04 -28.02 19.17
C SER A 53 -12.13 -28.02 20.39
N ARG A 54 -12.70 -27.77 21.57
CA ARG A 54 -11.99 -27.79 22.86
C ARG A 54 -12.11 -29.11 23.61
N GLU A 55 -12.97 -30.02 23.14
CA GLU A 55 -13.07 -31.40 23.61
C GLU A 55 -11.98 -32.28 22.96
N GLU A 56 -11.48 -33.29 23.67
CA GLU A 56 -10.56 -34.29 23.09
C GLU A 56 -11.37 -35.45 22.50
N ASP A 57 -11.04 -35.84 21.27
CA ASP A 57 -11.66 -36.96 20.57
C ASP A 57 -10.98 -38.28 20.90
N ARG A 58 -11.60 -39.40 20.50
CA ARG A 58 -10.92 -40.70 20.50
C ARG A 58 -9.68 -40.66 19.61
N HIS A 59 -9.65 -39.82 18.56
CA HIS A 59 -8.47 -39.64 17.69
C HIS A 59 -7.84 -38.24 17.60
N LEU A 60 -8.59 -37.14 17.65
CA LEU A 60 -8.00 -35.79 17.54
C LEU A 60 -7.55 -35.24 18.89
N VAL A 61 -6.53 -34.39 18.83
CA VAL A 61 -6.22 -33.43 19.90
C VAL A 61 -7.30 -32.36 19.97
N LYS A 62 -7.51 -31.76 21.14
CA LYS A 62 -8.26 -30.50 21.27
C LYS A 62 -7.47 -29.31 20.75
N ALA A 63 -8.16 -28.20 20.50
CA ALA A 63 -7.56 -26.94 20.09
C ALA A 63 -6.60 -26.36 21.13
N GLU A 64 -5.43 -25.96 20.68
CA GLU A 64 -4.36 -25.38 21.51
C GLU A 64 -4.64 -23.91 21.85
N LEU A 65 -4.15 -23.44 23.01
CA LEU A 65 -4.10 -22.00 23.28
C LEU A 65 -2.73 -21.48 22.80
N PRO A 66 -2.67 -20.52 21.86
CA PRO A 66 -1.39 -19.99 21.41
C PRO A 66 -0.60 -19.33 22.56
N PRO A 67 0.74 -19.41 22.58
CA PRO A 67 1.57 -18.91 23.67
C PRO A 67 1.69 -17.37 23.72
N ILE A 68 1.08 -16.66 22.77
CA ILE A 68 1.12 -15.20 22.64
C ILE A 68 -0.31 -14.69 22.51
N ARG A 69 -0.67 -13.70 23.34
CA ARG A 69 -1.93 -12.95 23.24
C ARG A 69 -2.02 -12.24 21.88
N PRO A 70 -3.05 -12.51 21.05
CA PRO A 70 -3.30 -11.74 19.85
C PRO A 70 -4.07 -10.45 20.18
N ASP A 71 -3.96 -9.44 19.30
CA ASP A 71 -4.74 -8.21 19.38
C ASP A 71 -6.18 -8.44 18.88
N VAL A 72 -6.30 -9.27 17.83
CA VAL A 72 -7.56 -9.64 17.17
C VAL A 72 -7.75 -11.16 17.20
N LEU A 73 -8.94 -11.60 17.62
CA LEU A 73 -9.41 -12.98 17.49
C LEU A 73 -10.55 -13.03 16.48
N ILE A 74 -10.41 -13.83 15.42
CA ILE A 74 -11.47 -14.15 14.47
C ILE A 74 -11.91 -15.60 14.75
N VAL A 75 -13.12 -15.78 15.25
CA VAL A 75 -13.58 -17.05 15.85
C VAL A 75 -14.96 -17.48 15.32
N GLU A 76 -15.18 -18.79 15.20
CA GLU A 76 -16.48 -19.34 14.80
C GLU A 76 -17.60 -19.11 15.84
N SER A 77 -18.84 -19.22 15.39
CA SER A 77 -20.03 -19.02 16.22
C SER A 77 -21.14 -20.05 15.93
N THR A 78 -20.80 -21.20 15.34
CA THR A 78 -21.71 -22.25 14.85
C THR A 78 -22.84 -22.60 15.83
N TYR A 79 -22.53 -22.80 17.12
CA TYR A 79 -23.53 -23.11 18.16
C TYR A 79 -24.03 -21.89 18.95
N GLY A 80 -23.42 -20.70 18.78
CA GLY A 80 -23.81 -19.46 19.44
C GLY A 80 -23.83 -19.59 20.97
N VAL A 81 -25.04 -19.60 21.55
CA VAL A 81 -25.30 -19.75 23.00
C VAL A 81 -25.84 -21.14 23.40
N GLN A 82 -25.77 -22.14 22.51
CA GLN A 82 -26.16 -23.52 22.84
C GLN A 82 -25.05 -24.21 23.63
N SER A 83 -25.43 -24.96 24.67
CA SER A 83 -24.55 -25.92 25.36
C SER A 83 -24.86 -27.33 24.88
N LEU A 84 -23.86 -28.22 24.84
CA LEU A 84 -24.03 -29.60 24.35
C LEU A 84 -24.03 -30.63 25.48
N GLU A 85 -24.71 -31.76 25.24
CA GLU A 85 -24.67 -32.94 26.12
C GLU A 85 -23.24 -33.51 26.25
N GLY A 86 -22.90 -34.00 27.45
CA GLY A 86 -21.57 -34.48 27.77
C GLY A 86 -21.18 -35.70 26.94
N ARG A 87 -19.89 -35.82 26.57
CA ARG A 87 -19.42 -36.84 25.64
C ARG A 87 -19.77 -38.29 26.00
N GLU A 88 -19.66 -38.66 27.28
CA GLU A 88 -19.97 -40.02 27.72
C GLU A 88 -21.46 -40.34 27.57
N GLU A 89 -22.33 -39.41 27.99
CA GLU A 89 -23.78 -39.49 27.83
C GLU A 89 -24.17 -39.56 26.35
N LYS A 90 -23.51 -38.74 25.51
CA LYS A 90 -23.68 -38.69 24.04
C LYS A 90 -23.30 -40.00 23.35
N GLU A 91 -22.12 -40.56 23.66
CA GLU A 91 -21.70 -41.87 23.13
C GLU A 91 -22.62 -43.00 23.63
N GLN A 92 -23.07 -42.96 24.88
CA GLN A 92 -24.00 -43.94 25.44
C GLN A 92 -25.39 -43.83 24.80
N ARG A 93 -25.95 -42.62 24.65
CA ARG A 93 -27.23 -42.34 23.99
C ARG A 93 -27.20 -42.82 22.53
N PHE A 94 -26.16 -42.46 21.79
CA PHE A 94 -25.95 -42.89 20.40
C PHE A 94 -25.90 -44.41 20.27
N THR A 95 -25.03 -45.08 21.02
CA THR A 95 -24.86 -46.54 20.91
C THR A 95 -26.09 -47.30 21.38
N SER A 96 -26.79 -46.83 22.42
CA SER A 96 -28.06 -47.40 22.88
C SER A 96 -29.17 -47.27 21.85
N LEU A 97 -29.28 -46.13 21.18
CA LEU A 97 -30.24 -45.89 20.10
C LEU A 97 -29.95 -46.78 18.88
N VAL A 98 -28.69 -46.86 18.44
CA VAL A 98 -28.25 -47.77 17.38
C VAL A 98 -28.63 -49.22 17.71
N HIS A 99 -28.32 -49.68 18.93
CA HIS A 99 -28.68 -51.02 19.40
C HIS A 99 -30.21 -51.23 19.37
N ALA A 100 -31.01 -50.27 19.85
CA ALA A 100 -32.46 -50.37 19.89
C ALA A 100 -33.11 -50.51 18.49
N ILE A 101 -32.60 -49.79 17.49
CA ILE A 101 -33.07 -49.87 16.08
C ILE A 101 -32.74 -51.24 15.47
N ILE A 102 -31.52 -51.75 15.70
CA ILE A 102 -31.11 -53.08 15.26
C ILE A 102 -31.96 -54.17 15.94
N LYS A 103 -32.21 -54.04 17.24
CA LYS A 103 -32.98 -55.00 18.05
C LYS A 103 -34.46 -55.10 17.65
N ARG A 104 -35.06 -54.03 17.12
CA ARG A 104 -36.41 -54.06 16.50
C ARG A 104 -36.41 -54.52 15.03
N GLY A 105 -35.27 -54.99 14.51
CA GLY A 105 -35.17 -55.58 13.19
C GLY A 105 -35.26 -54.57 12.04
N GLY A 106 -34.73 -53.37 12.22
CA GLY A 106 -34.61 -52.35 11.17
C GLY A 106 -33.16 -51.94 10.90
N HIS A 107 -32.97 -51.11 9.88
CA HIS A 107 -31.67 -50.57 9.48
C HIS A 107 -31.40 -49.21 10.14
N VAL A 108 -30.13 -48.90 10.40
CA VAL A 108 -29.68 -47.59 10.90
C VAL A 108 -28.96 -46.84 9.78
N LEU A 109 -29.45 -45.65 9.44
CA LEU A 109 -28.80 -44.72 8.52
C LEU A 109 -28.09 -43.60 9.28
N LEU A 110 -26.79 -43.47 9.02
CA LEU A 110 -25.93 -42.44 9.59
C LEU A 110 -25.38 -41.56 8.44
N PRO A 111 -26.08 -40.47 8.07
CA PRO A 111 -25.61 -39.57 7.01
C PRO A 111 -24.39 -38.79 7.49
N ALA A 112 -23.23 -38.98 6.85
CA ALA A 112 -21.97 -38.35 7.27
C ALA A 112 -21.04 -38.05 6.08
N PHE A 113 -20.21 -37.02 6.19
CA PHE A 113 -19.18 -36.75 5.18
C PHE A 113 -18.05 -37.79 5.23
N ALA A 114 -17.37 -38.00 4.11
CA ALA A 114 -16.36 -39.05 3.99
C ALA A 114 -15.09 -38.80 4.82
N LEU A 115 -14.87 -37.59 5.31
CA LEU A 115 -13.74 -37.17 6.14
C LEU A 115 -14.26 -36.40 7.36
N GLY A 116 -13.49 -36.41 8.45
CA GLY A 116 -13.85 -35.75 9.70
C GLY A 116 -14.64 -36.66 10.63
N ARG A 117 -15.90 -36.29 10.93
CA ARG A 117 -16.71 -36.90 11.99
C ARG A 117 -17.08 -38.36 11.74
N ALA A 118 -17.14 -38.81 10.49
CA ALA A 118 -17.38 -40.23 10.18
C ALA A 118 -16.33 -41.13 10.82
N GLN A 119 -15.05 -40.77 10.80
CA GLN A 119 -13.99 -41.57 11.39
C GLN A 119 -14.13 -41.72 12.91
N GLU A 120 -14.70 -40.72 13.60
CA GLU A 120 -15.00 -40.81 15.03
C GLU A 120 -16.16 -41.78 15.31
N LEU A 121 -17.25 -41.68 14.54
CA LEU A 121 -18.40 -42.59 14.64
C LEU A 121 -17.99 -44.06 14.38
N LEU A 122 -17.09 -44.30 13.42
CA LEU A 122 -16.55 -45.65 13.16
C LEU A 122 -15.73 -46.18 14.36
N LEU A 123 -14.96 -45.33 15.05
CA LEU A 123 -14.22 -45.72 16.26
C LEU A 123 -15.15 -46.06 17.43
N VAL A 124 -16.22 -45.28 17.63
CA VAL A 124 -17.26 -45.56 18.65
C VAL A 124 -17.95 -46.89 18.35
N LEU A 125 -18.34 -47.13 17.09
CA LEU A 125 -19.08 -48.33 16.70
C LEU A 125 -18.24 -49.62 16.74
N ASP A 126 -16.97 -49.61 16.29
CA ASP A 126 -16.12 -50.80 16.34
C ASP A 126 -15.79 -51.20 17.80
N GLU A 127 -15.59 -50.22 18.69
CA GLU A 127 -15.44 -50.50 20.13
C GLU A 127 -16.74 -51.00 20.77
N TYR A 128 -17.90 -50.45 20.39
CA TYR A 128 -19.18 -50.90 20.92
C TYR A 128 -19.53 -52.32 20.45
N TRP A 129 -19.33 -52.64 19.17
CA TRP A 129 -19.52 -54.01 18.64
C TRP A 129 -18.60 -55.00 19.33
N LYS A 130 -17.32 -54.66 19.52
CA LYS A 130 -16.34 -55.50 20.24
C LYS A 130 -16.76 -55.81 21.70
N LYS A 131 -17.60 -54.96 22.31
CA LYS A 131 -18.16 -55.16 23.66
C LYS A 131 -19.48 -55.95 23.67
N HIS A 132 -20.15 -56.14 22.52
CA HIS A 132 -21.51 -56.70 22.41
C HIS A 132 -21.55 -57.87 21.39
N PRO A 133 -21.23 -59.11 21.81
CA PRO A 133 -21.17 -60.27 20.93
C PRO A 133 -22.48 -60.62 20.21
N ASP A 134 -23.62 -60.19 20.75
CA ASP A 134 -24.95 -60.27 20.15
C ASP A 134 -25.07 -59.45 18.85
N LEU A 135 -24.31 -58.36 18.72
CA LEU A 135 -24.24 -57.53 17.52
C LEU A 135 -23.23 -58.03 16.47
N HIS A 136 -22.41 -59.04 16.77
CA HIS A 136 -21.39 -59.54 15.83
C HIS A 136 -21.96 -60.04 14.48
N ASN A 137 -23.22 -60.45 14.44
CA ASN A 137 -23.90 -60.89 13.21
C ASN A 137 -24.49 -59.72 12.39
N VAL A 138 -24.46 -58.50 12.92
CA VAL A 138 -25.04 -57.29 12.31
C VAL A 138 -23.92 -56.49 11.66
N PRO A 139 -23.87 -56.37 10.32
CA PRO A 139 -22.79 -55.67 9.65
C PRO A 139 -22.92 -54.15 9.79
N ILE A 140 -21.79 -53.50 10.05
CA ILE A 140 -21.63 -52.05 9.85
C ILE A 140 -20.99 -51.82 8.49
N TYR A 141 -21.58 -50.97 7.66
CA TYR A 141 -21.05 -50.59 6.36
C TYR A 141 -20.64 -49.12 6.33
N TYR A 142 -19.46 -48.85 5.76
CA TYR A 142 -19.00 -47.50 5.45
C TYR A 142 -19.14 -47.25 3.94
N ALA A 143 -20.21 -46.54 3.59
CA ALA A 143 -20.70 -46.30 2.23
C ALA A 143 -20.26 -44.93 1.69
N SER A 144 -19.02 -44.87 1.20
CA SER A 144 -18.55 -43.71 0.41
C SER A 144 -17.57 -44.14 -0.67
N SER A 145 -17.66 -43.50 -1.85
CA SER A 145 -16.73 -43.70 -2.98
C SER A 145 -15.30 -43.29 -2.63
N LEU A 146 -15.12 -42.39 -1.67
CA LEU A 146 -13.81 -41.95 -1.18
C LEU A 146 -13.29 -42.76 0.02
N ALA A 147 -14.14 -43.55 0.68
CA ALA A 147 -13.87 -44.21 1.97
C ALA A 147 -12.45 -44.82 2.11
N ARG A 148 -12.03 -45.62 1.13
CA ARG A 148 -10.71 -46.27 1.11
C ARG A 148 -9.54 -45.29 0.98
N LYS A 149 -9.71 -44.20 0.22
CA LYS A 149 -8.70 -43.12 0.10
C LYS A 149 -8.63 -42.31 1.40
N CYS A 150 -9.78 -41.95 1.96
CA CYS A 150 -9.90 -41.25 3.23
C CYS A 150 -9.20 -42.00 4.36
N MET A 151 -9.41 -43.32 4.46
CA MET A 151 -8.80 -44.14 5.50
C MET A 151 -7.28 -44.26 5.34
N ALA A 152 -6.75 -44.31 4.12
CA ALA A 152 -5.31 -44.31 3.86
C ALA A 152 -4.65 -42.99 4.33
N VAL A 153 -5.30 -41.84 4.14
CA VAL A 153 -4.84 -40.55 4.69
C VAL A 153 -4.81 -40.60 6.21
N TYR A 154 -5.89 -41.04 6.86
CA TYR A 154 -5.95 -41.17 8.32
C TYR A 154 -4.86 -42.08 8.89
N GLN A 155 -4.60 -43.23 8.25
CA GLN A 155 -3.53 -44.15 8.65
C GLN A 155 -2.12 -43.57 8.42
N THR A 156 -1.95 -42.63 7.48
CA THR A 156 -0.66 -41.98 7.19
C THR A 156 -0.33 -40.89 8.23
N TYR A 157 -1.32 -40.08 8.62
CA TYR A 157 -1.13 -38.95 9.53
C TYR A 157 -1.38 -39.27 11.01
N ILE A 158 -1.22 -40.54 11.42
CA ILE A 158 -1.33 -40.97 12.83
C ILE A 158 -0.43 -40.16 13.79
N HIS A 159 0.67 -39.59 13.32
CA HIS A 159 1.59 -38.79 14.14
C HIS A 159 1.02 -37.42 14.59
N THR A 160 0.01 -36.87 13.91
CA THR A 160 -0.70 -35.62 14.30
C THR A 160 -1.93 -35.87 15.18
N MET A 161 -2.27 -37.14 15.43
CA MET A 161 -3.37 -37.54 16.30
C MET A 161 -2.97 -37.48 17.78
N ASN A 162 -3.95 -37.68 18.67
CA ASN A 162 -3.75 -37.59 20.12
C ASN A 162 -2.76 -38.62 20.71
N SER A 163 -2.48 -38.50 22.01
CA SER A 163 -1.58 -39.42 22.74
C SER A 163 -2.08 -40.87 22.75
N ASN A 164 -3.40 -41.07 22.81
CA ASN A 164 -4.06 -42.38 22.83
C ASN A 164 -3.81 -43.17 21.53
N ILE A 165 -4.15 -42.62 20.35
CA ILE A 165 -3.94 -43.29 19.06
C ILE A 165 -2.46 -43.60 18.85
N ARG A 166 -1.57 -42.64 19.11
CA ARG A 166 -0.11 -42.82 18.95
C ARG A 166 0.42 -43.93 19.85
N SER A 167 -0.10 -44.04 21.08
CA SER A 167 0.25 -45.10 22.04
C SER A 167 -0.30 -46.48 21.64
N ARG A 168 -1.47 -46.56 21.00
CA ARG A 168 -2.04 -47.81 20.46
C ARG A 168 -1.27 -48.27 19.21
N PHE A 169 -0.98 -47.34 18.30
CA PHE A 169 -0.20 -47.62 17.09
C PHE A 169 1.22 -48.11 17.40
N ALA A 170 1.89 -47.52 18.40
CA ALA A 170 3.19 -48.00 18.89
C ALA A 170 3.14 -49.46 19.42
N LYS A 171 1.99 -49.89 19.95
CA LYS A 171 1.72 -51.28 20.38
C LYS A 171 1.26 -52.20 19.22
N ARG A 172 1.35 -51.74 17.97
CA ARG A 172 0.86 -52.39 16.74
C ARG A 172 -0.66 -52.59 16.68
N ASP A 173 -1.43 -51.88 17.49
CA ASP A 173 -2.89 -51.82 17.43
C ASP A 173 -3.31 -50.57 16.64
N ASN A 174 -3.63 -50.73 15.36
CA ASN A 174 -4.10 -49.62 14.52
C ASN A 174 -5.65 -49.53 14.58
N PRO A 175 -6.22 -48.54 15.27
CA PRO A 175 -7.67 -48.46 15.47
C PRO A 175 -8.44 -48.07 14.20
N PHE A 176 -7.75 -47.68 13.12
CA PHE A 176 -8.31 -47.45 11.78
C PHE A 176 -8.31 -48.70 10.90
N VAL A 177 -7.95 -49.86 11.44
CA VAL A 177 -8.14 -51.18 10.83
C VAL A 177 -9.27 -51.88 11.60
N PHE A 178 -10.49 -51.42 11.34
CA PHE A 178 -11.71 -51.88 11.98
C PHE A 178 -11.95 -53.38 11.77
N LYS A 179 -12.65 -54.02 12.72
CA LYS A 179 -12.92 -55.48 12.72
C LYS A 179 -14.38 -55.80 12.44
N HIS A 180 -15.28 -54.89 12.79
CA HIS A 180 -16.73 -55.07 12.66
C HIS A 180 -17.34 -54.22 11.54
N ILE A 181 -16.51 -53.46 10.82
CA ILE A 181 -16.90 -52.48 9.81
C ILE A 181 -16.35 -52.91 8.44
N SER A 182 -17.22 -52.97 7.43
CA SER A 182 -16.87 -53.28 6.05
C SER A 182 -17.08 -52.08 5.11
N HIS A 183 -16.31 -51.99 4.04
CA HIS A 183 -16.65 -51.11 2.91
C HIS A 183 -17.76 -51.72 2.07
N VAL A 184 -18.65 -50.89 1.50
CA VAL A 184 -19.67 -51.38 0.56
C VAL A 184 -19.02 -51.87 -0.76
N PRO A 185 -19.57 -52.90 -1.41
CA PRO A 185 -19.11 -53.33 -2.73
C PRO A 185 -19.31 -52.22 -3.78
N GLN A 186 -18.32 -51.99 -4.64
CA GLN A 186 -18.46 -51.02 -5.76
C GLN A 186 -19.34 -51.55 -6.93
N THR A 187 -20.23 -52.50 -6.65
CA THR A 187 -21.16 -53.07 -7.64
C THR A 187 -22.39 -52.19 -7.73
N ARG A 188 -22.77 -51.76 -8.94
CA ARG A 188 -23.96 -50.92 -9.17
C ARG A 188 -25.23 -51.57 -8.57
N GLY A 189 -26.01 -50.81 -7.81
CA GLY A 189 -27.23 -51.31 -7.16
C GLY A 189 -26.95 -52.09 -5.86
N TRP A 190 -25.82 -51.86 -5.19
CA TRP A 190 -25.58 -52.39 -3.84
C TRP A 190 -26.55 -51.77 -2.83
N GLU A 191 -26.99 -50.53 -3.08
CA GLU A 191 -27.92 -49.74 -2.27
C GLU A 191 -29.20 -50.55 -2.01
N LYS A 192 -29.80 -51.05 -3.10
CA LYS A 192 -30.98 -51.89 -3.06
C LYS A 192 -30.73 -53.25 -2.38
N LYS A 193 -29.57 -53.87 -2.61
CA LYS A 193 -29.21 -55.16 -1.98
C LYS A 193 -29.02 -55.08 -0.47
N ILE A 194 -28.54 -53.94 0.04
CA ILE A 194 -28.46 -53.69 1.48
C ILE A 194 -29.84 -53.33 2.03
N ALA A 195 -30.66 -52.59 1.29
CA ALA A 195 -32.01 -52.21 1.71
C ALA A 195 -33.03 -53.35 1.73
N GLU A 196 -32.86 -54.38 0.90
CA GLU A 196 -33.65 -55.64 0.93
C GLU A 196 -32.98 -56.72 1.81
N GLY A 197 -31.90 -56.38 2.52
CA GLY A 197 -31.07 -57.31 3.30
C GLY A 197 -31.48 -57.44 4.78
N PRO A 198 -30.67 -58.15 5.59
CA PRO A 198 -30.85 -58.18 7.05
C PRO A 198 -30.53 -56.82 7.70
N PRO A 199 -30.98 -56.59 8.95
CA PRO A 199 -30.65 -55.39 9.73
C PRO A 199 -29.15 -55.07 9.72
N CYS A 200 -28.82 -53.79 9.54
CA CYS A 200 -27.45 -53.32 9.42
C CYS A 200 -27.33 -51.82 9.77
N VAL A 201 -26.10 -51.37 10.06
CA VAL A 201 -25.78 -49.94 10.23
C VAL A 201 -25.03 -49.46 8.99
N VAL A 202 -25.39 -48.31 8.43
CA VAL A 202 -24.69 -47.73 7.27
C VAL A 202 -24.32 -46.26 7.51
N LEU A 203 -23.01 -45.98 7.52
CA LEU A 203 -22.50 -44.61 7.40
C LEU A 203 -22.43 -44.24 5.92
N ALA A 204 -23.30 -43.36 5.45
CA ALA A 204 -23.43 -43.01 4.04
C ALA A 204 -23.13 -41.53 3.78
N SER A 205 -22.36 -41.25 2.72
CA SER A 205 -22.09 -39.87 2.29
C SER A 205 -23.07 -39.40 1.21
N PRO A 206 -23.44 -38.11 1.15
CA PRO A 206 -23.03 -36.99 2.03
C PRO A 206 -23.91 -36.80 3.27
N GLY A 207 -23.44 -35.99 4.23
CA GLY A 207 -24.18 -35.68 5.47
C GLY A 207 -25.53 -34.96 5.26
N PHE A 208 -25.62 -34.06 4.27
CA PHE A 208 -26.85 -33.27 4.04
C PHE A 208 -27.96 -34.00 3.25
N MET A 209 -27.77 -35.28 2.90
CA MET A 209 -28.77 -36.13 2.21
C MET A 209 -29.35 -35.53 0.92
N GLN A 210 -28.62 -34.65 0.24
CA GLN A 210 -29.07 -34.02 -1.01
C GLN A 210 -29.08 -35.02 -2.18
N THR A 211 -27.99 -35.77 -2.39
CA THR A 211 -27.83 -36.72 -3.50
C THR A 211 -26.95 -37.92 -3.13
N GLY A 212 -26.99 -39.00 -3.90
CA GLY A 212 -26.12 -40.16 -3.73
C GLY A 212 -26.49 -41.09 -2.56
N PRO A 213 -25.56 -41.93 -2.07
CA PRO A 213 -25.87 -43.07 -1.21
C PRO A 213 -26.72 -42.79 0.04
N SER A 214 -26.51 -41.67 0.75
CA SER A 214 -27.33 -41.35 1.93
C SER A 214 -28.77 -40.97 1.56
N ARG A 215 -28.97 -40.31 0.42
CA ARG A 215 -30.30 -39.99 -0.11
C ARG A 215 -31.00 -41.23 -0.67
N GLU A 216 -30.29 -42.05 -1.43
CA GLU A 216 -30.84 -43.27 -2.05
C GLU A 216 -31.24 -44.32 -1.01
N LEU A 217 -30.43 -44.55 0.02
CA LEU A 217 -30.81 -45.41 1.15
C LEU A 217 -31.97 -44.82 1.96
N PHE A 218 -32.00 -43.50 2.16
CA PHE A 218 -33.12 -42.87 2.86
C PHE A 218 -34.46 -43.02 2.11
N GLU A 219 -34.48 -42.82 0.79
CA GLU A 219 -35.68 -43.02 -0.03
C GLU A 219 -36.19 -44.47 0.00
N LEU A 220 -35.29 -45.45 0.14
CA LEU A 220 -35.64 -46.87 0.28
C LEU A 220 -36.12 -47.24 1.70
N TRP A 221 -35.60 -46.57 2.74
CA TRP A 221 -35.85 -46.93 4.14
C TRP A 221 -36.91 -46.09 4.85
N ALA A 222 -37.21 -44.89 4.36
CA ALA A 222 -38.17 -44.01 4.99
C ALA A 222 -39.59 -44.59 5.18
N PRO A 223 -40.14 -45.43 4.27
CA PRO A 223 -41.49 -46.00 4.42
C PRO A 223 -41.69 -47.03 5.56
N ASP A 224 -40.63 -47.46 6.25
CA ASP A 224 -40.68 -48.52 7.28
C ASP A 224 -40.24 -47.98 8.66
N SER A 225 -41.14 -48.08 9.65
CA SER A 225 -40.94 -47.60 11.02
C SER A 225 -39.97 -48.43 11.86
N ARG A 226 -39.55 -49.61 11.39
CA ARG A 226 -38.46 -50.36 12.03
C ARG A 226 -37.12 -49.65 11.87
N ASN A 227 -36.90 -48.95 10.76
CA ASN A 227 -35.66 -48.26 10.46
C ASN A 227 -35.45 -47.03 11.35
N GLY A 228 -34.23 -46.51 11.41
CA GLY A 228 -33.93 -45.24 12.06
C GLY A 228 -32.87 -44.43 11.33
N LEU A 229 -33.07 -43.11 11.27
CA LEU A 229 -32.14 -42.10 10.79
C LEU A 229 -31.56 -41.38 12.00
N ILE A 230 -30.24 -41.41 12.20
CA ILE A 230 -29.57 -40.65 13.28
C ILE A 230 -28.63 -39.63 12.64
N ILE A 231 -29.00 -38.36 12.73
CA ILE A 231 -28.23 -37.25 12.16
C ILE A 231 -27.19 -36.81 13.18
N THR A 232 -25.92 -36.82 12.76
CA THR A 232 -24.77 -36.79 13.68
C THR A 232 -23.92 -35.52 13.61
N GLY A 233 -24.29 -34.55 12.76
CA GLY A 233 -23.60 -33.27 12.61
C GLY A 233 -24.58 -32.14 12.30
N TYR A 234 -24.10 -30.90 12.34
CA TYR A 234 -24.89 -29.70 12.06
C TYR A 234 -25.49 -29.74 10.63
N SER A 235 -26.81 -29.55 10.50
CA SER A 235 -27.51 -29.49 9.22
C SER A 235 -27.89 -28.05 8.84
N ILE A 236 -27.51 -27.63 7.63
CA ILE A 236 -27.80 -26.30 7.08
C ILE A 236 -29.26 -26.24 6.57
N GLU A 237 -29.91 -25.08 6.68
CA GLU A 237 -31.27 -24.85 6.17
C GLU A 237 -31.36 -25.02 4.63
N GLY A 238 -32.52 -25.46 4.14
CA GLY A 238 -32.70 -25.84 2.73
C GLY A 238 -31.99 -27.16 2.35
N THR A 239 -31.73 -28.03 3.33
CA THR A 239 -31.23 -29.38 3.10
C THR A 239 -32.16 -30.43 3.69
N LEU A 240 -32.32 -31.57 3.02
CA LEU A 240 -33.19 -32.65 3.51
C LEU A 240 -32.79 -33.09 4.94
N ALA A 241 -31.50 -33.10 5.28
CA ALA A 241 -31.03 -33.41 6.62
C ALA A 241 -31.35 -32.35 7.69
N ARG A 242 -31.84 -31.17 7.30
CA ARG A 242 -32.45 -30.17 8.21
C ARG A 242 -33.97 -30.28 8.18
N ASP A 243 -34.55 -30.35 6.99
CA ASP A 243 -36.01 -30.39 6.81
C ASP A 243 -36.64 -31.64 7.46
N ILE A 244 -35.97 -32.79 7.39
CA ILE A 244 -36.46 -34.03 8.01
C ILE A 244 -36.41 -34.01 9.55
N MET A 245 -35.67 -33.08 10.17
CA MET A 245 -35.67 -32.87 11.63
C MET A 245 -37.00 -32.29 12.14
N THR A 246 -37.85 -31.73 11.27
CA THR A 246 -39.20 -31.27 11.66
C THR A 246 -40.25 -32.39 11.54
N GLU A 247 -39.80 -33.65 11.38
CA GLU A 247 -40.62 -34.86 11.31
C GLU A 247 -41.85 -34.81 10.37
N PRO A 248 -41.72 -34.30 9.12
CA PRO A 248 -42.84 -34.28 8.18
C PRO A 248 -43.39 -35.68 7.91
N GLU A 249 -44.69 -35.80 7.62
CA GLU A 249 -45.35 -37.08 7.32
C GLU A 249 -44.87 -37.67 5.98
N ASP A 250 -44.67 -36.80 4.98
CA ASP A 250 -44.26 -37.10 3.61
C ASP A 250 -43.08 -36.19 3.20
N PHE A 251 -42.25 -36.66 2.26
CA PHE A 251 -41.22 -35.85 1.60
C PHE A 251 -41.09 -36.18 0.11
N ILE A 252 -40.44 -35.29 -0.65
CA ILE A 252 -40.29 -35.44 -2.11
C ILE A 252 -38.96 -36.16 -2.43
N SER A 253 -39.05 -37.27 -3.17
CA SER A 253 -37.88 -37.98 -3.71
C SER A 253 -37.17 -37.21 -4.81
N LEU A 254 -35.91 -37.57 -5.12
CA LEU A 254 -35.16 -37.04 -6.27
C LEU A 254 -35.84 -37.27 -7.63
N LYS A 255 -36.87 -38.13 -7.69
CA LYS A 255 -37.65 -38.44 -8.90
C LYS A 255 -39.01 -37.72 -8.92
N GLY A 256 -39.27 -36.82 -7.96
CA GLY A 256 -40.52 -36.07 -7.86
C GLY A 256 -41.71 -36.85 -7.27
N ALA A 257 -41.54 -38.12 -6.92
CA ALA A 257 -42.56 -38.90 -6.22
C ALA A 257 -42.54 -38.60 -4.72
N THR A 258 -43.72 -38.46 -4.11
CA THR A 258 -43.89 -38.35 -2.65
C THR A 258 -43.60 -39.70 -1.98
N ILE A 259 -42.88 -39.68 -0.86
CA ILE A 259 -42.55 -40.86 -0.04
C ILE A 259 -42.94 -40.59 1.42
N PRO A 260 -43.69 -41.50 2.08
CA PRO A 260 -44.03 -41.36 3.48
C PRO A 260 -42.83 -41.65 4.38
N ARG A 261 -42.61 -40.78 5.37
CA ARG A 261 -41.63 -40.94 6.44
C ARG A 261 -42.28 -41.63 7.63
N LYS A 262 -41.96 -42.91 7.81
CA LYS A 262 -42.27 -43.70 9.02
C LYS A 262 -41.02 -44.03 9.84
N ILE A 263 -39.84 -43.97 9.21
CA ILE A 263 -38.53 -44.05 9.85
C ILE A 263 -38.42 -43.07 11.03
N SER A 264 -37.91 -43.54 12.17
CA SER A 264 -37.66 -42.65 13.32
C SER A 264 -36.47 -41.74 13.03
N VAL A 265 -36.60 -40.44 13.28
CA VAL A 265 -35.55 -39.44 13.05
C VAL A 265 -35.03 -38.95 14.39
N GLU A 266 -33.71 -38.98 14.58
CA GLU A 266 -33.04 -38.60 15.82
C GLU A 266 -31.83 -37.70 15.52
N TYR A 267 -31.51 -36.80 16.44
CA TYR A 267 -30.36 -35.89 16.34
C TYR A 267 -29.48 -35.99 17.59
N ILE A 268 -28.21 -36.32 17.36
CA ILE A 268 -27.18 -36.49 18.40
C ILE A 268 -25.91 -35.81 17.89
N SER A 269 -25.52 -34.66 18.47
CA SER A 269 -24.46 -33.84 17.88
C SER A 269 -23.06 -34.36 18.19
N PHE A 270 -22.51 -35.10 17.22
CA PHE A 270 -21.06 -35.34 17.09
C PHE A 270 -20.38 -34.26 16.23
N SER A 271 -21.01 -33.10 15.98
CA SER A 271 -20.35 -31.99 15.30
C SER A 271 -19.27 -31.41 16.22
N ALA A 272 -18.00 -31.50 15.80
CA ALA A 272 -16.85 -31.10 16.63
C ALA A 272 -16.54 -29.61 16.49
N HIS A 273 -17.54 -28.78 16.79
CA HIS A 273 -17.37 -27.35 16.99
C HIS A 273 -17.44 -27.08 18.49
N VAL A 274 -16.95 -25.93 18.94
CA VAL A 274 -17.16 -25.47 20.32
C VAL A 274 -18.63 -25.17 20.61
N ASP A 275 -19.08 -25.53 21.80
CA ASP A 275 -20.34 -25.04 22.37
C ASP A 275 -20.13 -23.68 23.08
N TYR A 276 -21.19 -23.10 23.65
CA TYR A 276 -21.09 -21.81 24.33
C TYR A 276 -20.06 -21.79 25.46
N SER A 277 -20.01 -22.85 26.28
CA SER A 277 -19.09 -22.96 27.42
C SER A 277 -17.64 -23.04 26.94
N GLN A 278 -17.38 -23.88 25.94
CA GLN A 278 -16.05 -24.03 25.35
C GLN A 278 -15.58 -22.79 24.60
N ASN A 279 -16.47 -22.11 23.87
CA ASN A 279 -16.13 -20.91 23.09
C ASN A 279 -15.88 -19.72 24.02
N SER A 280 -16.72 -19.53 25.05
CA SER A 280 -16.51 -18.46 26.05
C SER A 280 -15.22 -18.66 26.86
N GLU A 281 -14.93 -19.89 27.32
CA GLU A 281 -13.64 -20.22 27.97
C GLU A 281 -12.45 -19.89 27.06
N PHE A 282 -12.50 -20.27 25.78
CA PHE A 282 -11.41 -20.03 24.85
C PHE A 282 -11.21 -18.54 24.53
N ILE A 283 -12.29 -17.79 24.28
CA ILE A 283 -12.22 -16.34 24.01
C ILE A 283 -11.65 -15.61 25.24
N GLU A 284 -12.09 -15.97 26.46
CA GLU A 284 -11.57 -15.41 27.73
C GLU A 284 -10.12 -15.83 28.04
N ALA A 285 -9.67 -17.00 27.55
CA ALA A 285 -8.28 -17.44 27.67
C ALA A 285 -7.35 -16.74 26.66
N VAL A 286 -7.84 -16.45 25.45
CA VAL A 286 -7.09 -15.74 24.39
C VAL A 286 -6.93 -14.25 24.70
N LYS A 287 -7.93 -13.61 25.33
CA LYS A 287 -7.90 -12.21 25.76
C LYS A 287 -7.66 -11.17 24.65
N ALA A 288 -8.10 -11.44 23.42
CA ALA A 288 -7.99 -10.45 22.34
C ALA A 288 -8.77 -9.16 22.68
N GLN A 289 -8.26 -7.99 22.30
CA GLN A 289 -8.98 -6.72 22.50
C GLN A 289 -10.15 -6.60 21.52
N HIS A 290 -9.99 -7.15 20.31
CA HIS A 290 -11.03 -7.22 19.29
C HIS A 290 -11.41 -8.68 19.02
N VAL A 291 -12.68 -9.01 19.19
CA VAL A 291 -13.23 -10.34 18.88
C VAL A 291 -14.19 -10.21 17.70
N VAL A 292 -13.95 -10.96 16.63
CA VAL A 292 -14.75 -10.95 15.41
C VAL A 292 -15.41 -12.32 15.27
N LEU A 293 -16.73 -12.36 15.49
CA LEU A 293 -17.50 -13.58 15.33
C LEU A 293 -17.81 -13.78 13.85
N VAL A 294 -17.48 -14.97 13.34
CA VAL A 294 -17.75 -15.42 11.97
C VAL A 294 -18.40 -16.82 12.03
N HIS A 295 -18.73 -17.40 10.86
CA HIS A 295 -19.22 -18.78 10.71
C HIS A 295 -20.27 -19.19 11.77
N GLY A 296 -21.49 -18.69 11.60
CA GLY A 296 -22.62 -18.97 12.48
C GLY A 296 -23.91 -18.34 11.94
N GLU A 297 -25.06 -18.81 12.43
CA GLU A 297 -26.37 -18.25 12.10
C GLU A 297 -26.54 -16.86 12.73
N GLN A 298 -27.19 -15.91 12.04
CA GLN A 298 -27.22 -14.50 12.41
C GLN A 298 -27.77 -14.25 13.83
N ASN A 299 -28.85 -14.93 14.23
CA ASN A 299 -29.47 -14.77 15.55
C ASN A 299 -28.65 -15.48 16.64
N ALA A 300 -28.10 -16.65 16.36
CA ALA A 300 -27.20 -17.37 17.27
C ALA A 300 -25.90 -16.58 17.55
N MET A 301 -25.31 -16.00 16.50
CA MET A 301 -24.13 -15.13 16.58
C MET A 301 -24.44 -13.83 17.34
N ALA A 302 -25.61 -13.21 17.10
CA ALA A 302 -26.05 -12.02 17.83
C ALA A 302 -26.27 -12.30 19.33
N ARG A 303 -26.81 -13.48 19.68
CA ARG A 303 -26.94 -13.93 21.08
C ARG A 303 -25.57 -14.16 21.74
N LEU A 304 -24.62 -14.78 21.04
CA LEU A 304 -23.25 -14.98 21.53
C LEU A 304 -22.55 -13.63 21.77
N ARG A 305 -22.67 -12.69 20.84
CA ARG A 305 -22.18 -11.31 21.01
C ARG A 305 -22.77 -10.68 22.27
N GLY A 306 -24.09 -10.74 22.45
CA GLY A 306 -24.78 -10.19 23.62
C GLY A 306 -24.27 -10.80 24.94
N ALA A 307 -24.23 -12.12 25.04
CA ALA A 307 -23.80 -12.84 26.22
C ALA A 307 -22.34 -12.52 26.62
N MET A 308 -21.42 -12.52 25.64
CA MET A 308 -20.02 -12.17 25.90
C MET A 308 -19.85 -10.68 26.23
N THR A 309 -20.62 -9.78 25.62
CA THR A 309 -20.56 -8.34 25.94
C THR A 309 -20.99 -8.07 27.38
N SER A 310 -22.02 -8.76 27.88
CA SER A 310 -22.41 -8.68 29.30
C SER A 310 -21.30 -9.19 30.23
N ARG A 311 -20.71 -10.36 29.94
CA ARG A 311 -19.63 -10.95 30.76
C ARG A 311 -18.39 -10.07 30.87
N TYR A 312 -18.01 -9.35 29.80
CA TYR A 312 -16.90 -8.40 29.85
C TYR A 312 -17.28 -7.12 30.60
N LYS A 313 -18.50 -6.62 30.43
CA LYS A 313 -19.01 -5.46 31.19
C LYS A 313 -19.10 -5.74 32.70
N GLU A 314 -19.46 -6.96 33.09
CA GLU A 314 -19.48 -7.43 34.49
C GLU A 314 -18.07 -7.49 35.13
N ARG A 315 -17.00 -7.39 34.33
CA ARG A 315 -15.59 -7.42 34.77
C ARG A 315 -14.82 -6.12 34.52
N ASP A 316 -15.49 -5.09 34.00
CA ASP A 316 -14.90 -3.82 33.55
C ASP A 316 -13.80 -3.99 32.47
N GLU A 317 -13.94 -4.99 31.59
CA GLU A 317 -13.00 -5.27 30.50
C GLU A 317 -13.48 -4.64 29.15
N ASP A 318 -12.74 -3.66 28.61
CA ASP A 318 -13.00 -3.07 27.27
C ASP A 318 -12.60 -4.01 26.11
N VAL A 319 -13.39 -5.06 25.91
CA VAL A 319 -13.27 -6.01 24.79
C VAL A 319 -14.36 -5.73 23.75
N LYS A 320 -13.94 -5.43 22.52
CA LYS A 320 -14.83 -4.99 21.44
C LYS A 320 -15.22 -6.17 20.55
N ILE A 321 -16.49 -6.58 20.64
CA ILE A 321 -17.04 -7.73 19.89
C ILE A 321 -17.80 -7.28 18.64
N HIS A 322 -17.41 -7.84 17.49
CA HIS A 322 -17.86 -7.50 16.14
C HIS A 322 -18.55 -8.70 15.47
N THR A 323 -19.53 -8.41 14.61
CA THR A 323 -20.32 -9.42 13.87
C THR A 323 -20.56 -8.92 12.43
N PRO A 324 -19.51 -8.80 11.60
CA PRO A 324 -19.61 -8.22 10.27
C PRO A 324 -20.37 -9.17 9.32
N ARG A 325 -21.19 -8.60 8.44
CA ARG A 325 -21.88 -9.33 7.37
C ARG A 325 -20.97 -9.58 6.18
N ASN A 326 -21.38 -10.50 5.30
CA ASN A 326 -20.74 -10.64 3.98
C ASN A 326 -20.73 -9.28 3.25
N LEU A 327 -19.58 -8.91 2.69
CA LEU A 327 -19.29 -7.61 2.05
C LEU A 327 -19.21 -6.39 3.00
N GLU A 328 -19.37 -6.56 4.31
CA GLU A 328 -19.15 -5.50 5.29
C GLU A 328 -17.66 -5.35 5.63
N THR A 329 -17.13 -4.12 5.54
CA THR A 329 -15.71 -3.85 5.83
C THR A 329 -15.52 -3.42 7.29
N LEU A 330 -14.93 -4.28 8.11
CA LEU A 330 -14.60 -3.98 9.50
C LEU A 330 -13.28 -3.20 9.59
N ASN A 331 -13.37 -1.90 9.83
CA ASN A 331 -12.21 -1.03 10.01
C ASN A 331 -11.75 -1.03 11.48
N LEU A 332 -10.52 -1.52 11.75
CA LEU A 332 -9.88 -1.50 13.07
C LEU A 332 -8.62 -0.62 13.01
N SER A 333 -8.43 0.25 14.00
CA SER A 333 -7.34 1.23 14.04
C SER A 333 -6.37 0.93 15.20
N PHE A 334 -5.15 0.53 14.88
CA PHE A 334 -4.10 0.20 15.85
C PHE A 334 -3.00 1.27 15.86
N ARG A 335 -2.60 1.74 17.04
CA ARG A 335 -1.45 2.63 17.22
C ARG A 335 -0.18 1.80 17.42
N GLY A 336 0.48 1.43 16.33
CA GLY A 336 1.80 0.79 16.39
C GLY A 336 2.90 1.81 16.73
N GLU A 337 3.58 1.63 17.86
CA GLU A 337 4.79 2.39 18.19
C GLU A 337 5.93 2.03 17.24
N ARG A 338 6.50 3.03 16.55
CA ARG A 338 7.60 2.82 15.60
C ARG A 338 8.93 2.77 16.31
N VAL A 339 9.34 1.57 16.75
CA VAL A 339 10.64 1.35 17.37
C VAL A 339 11.75 1.49 16.31
N ALA A 340 12.60 2.50 16.46
CA ALA A 340 13.86 2.64 15.73
C ALA A 340 15.03 2.13 16.58
N LYS A 341 15.99 1.45 15.94
CA LYS A 341 17.21 0.94 16.60
C LYS A 341 18.40 1.80 16.21
N ALA A 342 19.06 2.44 17.17
CA ALA A 342 20.37 3.05 16.95
C ALA A 342 21.44 1.93 16.82
N ILE A 343 22.29 2.02 15.80
CA ILE A 343 23.36 1.05 15.52
C ILE A 343 24.62 1.82 15.05
N GLY A 344 25.81 1.23 15.24
CA GLY A 344 27.08 1.84 14.89
C GLY A 344 27.57 2.82 15.97
N THR A 345 28.33 3.83 15.57
CA THR A 345 28.92 4.85 16.46
C THR A 345 27.86 5.63 17.24
N LEU A 346 26.63 5.73 16.73
CA LEU A 346 25.50 6.33 17.43
C LEU A 346 25.02 5.52 18.65
N ALA A 347 25.46 4.26 18.79
CA ALA A 347 25.19 3.39 19.93
C ALA A 347 26.38 3.25 20.91
N ASP A 348 27.55 3.86 20.63
CA ASP A 348 28.75 3.80 21.50
C ASP A 348 28.51 4.43 22.89
N LYS A 349 27.50 5.30 23.00
CA LYS A 349 27.02 5.87 24.26
C LYS A 349 25.51 5.65 24.35
N PRO A 350 24.99 5.08 25.46
CA PRO A 350 23.55 5.00 25.67
C PRO A 350 23.00 6.43 25.85
N PRO A 351 21.96 6.85 25.09
CA PRO A 351 21.41 8.19 25.17
C PRO A 351 20.71 8.41 26.53
N GLN A 352 20.87 9.60 27.08
CA GLN A 352 20.19 10.06 28.28
C GLN A 352 18.91 10.82 27.93
N SER A 353 18.06 11.09 28.94
CA SER A 353 16.85 11.88 28.71
C SER A 353 17.21 13.28 28.23
N ASN A 354 16.57 13.71 27.13
CA ASN A 354 16.79 14.97 26.43
C ASN A 354 18.08 15.06 25.58
N ASP A 355 18.81 13.97 25.37
CA ASP A 355 19.90 13.95 24.38
C ASP A 355 19.34 14.08 22.95
N VAL A 356 19.92 14.99 22.16
CA VAL A 356 19.54 15.19 20.75
C VAL A 356 20.24 14.16 19.86
N LEU A 357 19.54 13.06 19.56
CA LEU A 357 19.98 12.08 18.57
C LEU A 357 19.82 12.62 17.15
N SER A 358 20.94 12.73 16.42
CA SER A 358 20.97 13.06 15.00
C SER A 358 21.62 11.92 14.20
N GLY A 359 21.12 11.65 13.00
CA GLY A 359 21.55 10.53 12.17
C GLY A 359 20.63 10.27 10.99
N LEU A 360 21.02 9.34 10.12
CA LEU A 360 20.25 8.88 8.98
C LEU A 360 19.29 7.76 9.40
N LEU A 361 17.99 7.96 9.20
CA LEU A 361 16.97 6.96 9.49
C LEU A 361 16.74 6.06 8.27
N VAL A 362 17.38 4.88 8.25
CA VAL A 362 17.18 3.85 7.23
C VAL A 362 15.93 3.04 7.58
N ALA A 363 14.86 3.24 6.81
CA ALA A 363 13.67 2.39 6.85
C ALA A 363 13.81 1.25 5.83
N LYS A 364 13.92 0.00 6.31
CA LYS A 364 13.97 -1.20 5.47
C LYS A 364 13.08 -2.27 6.06
N ASP A 365 12.21 -2.86 5.24
CA ASP A 365 11.36 -3.99 5.64
C ASP A 365 10.55 -3.70 6.93
N TYR A 366 10.08 -2.45 7.06
CA TYR A 366 9.39 -1.88 8.24
C TYR A 366 10.21 -1.86 9.54
N SER A 367 11.45 -2.34 9.53
CA SER A 367 12.44 -2.02 10.55
C SER A 367 13.00 -0.61 10.31
N TYR A 368 13.11 0.16 11.38
CA TYR A 368 13.73 1.49 11.38
C TYR A 368 15.09 1.39 12.06
N THR A 369 16.15 1.76 11.35
CA THR A 369 17.52 1.79 11.89
C THR A 369 18.06 3.20 11.81
N LEU A 370 18.54 3.75 12.91
CA LEU A 370 19.17 5.07 12.98
C LEU A 370 20.69 4.88 12.99
N LEU A 371 21.38 5.47 12.02
CA LEU A 371 22.81 5.30 11.76
C LEU A 371 23.51 6.65 11.66
N ASP A 372 24.80 6.70 11.94
CA ASP A 372 25.66 7.78 11.48
C ASP A 372 25.89 7.69 9.96
N SER A 373 26.23 8.80 9.30
CA SER A 373 26.54 8.80 7.86
C SER A 373 27.79 7.99 7.51
N ARG A 374 28.73 7.84 8.44
CA ARG A 374 29.93 6.99 8.33
C ARG A 374 29.58 5.50 8.34
N ASP A 375 28.66 5.11 9.22
CA ASP A 375 28.23 3.72 9.45
C ASP A 375 27.32 3.17 8.34
N LEU A 376 26.78 4.05 7.49
CA LEU A 376 25.82 3.71 6.42
C LEU A 376 26.34 2.62 5.46
N ARG A 377 27.65 2.64 5.15
CA ARG A 377 28.27 1.65 4.25
C ARG A 377 28.25 0.24 4.85
N ASP A 378 28.57 0.12 6.12
CA ASP A 378 28.81 -1.18 6.76
C ASP A 378 27.52 -1.83 7.24
N PHE A 379 26.52 -1.04 7.65
CA PHE A 379 25.23 -1.56 8.15
C PHE A 379 24.09 -1.54 7.13
N ALA A 380 24.06 -0.60 6.18
CA ALA A 380 23.02 -0.54 5.14
C ALA A 380 23.49 -1.02 3.76
N GLY A 381 24.80 -1.18 3.53
CA GLY A 381 25.37 -1.53 2.22
C GLY A 381 25.33 -0.39 1.20
N LEU A 382 24.90 0.81 1.60
CA LEU A 382 24.79 1.98 0.75
C LEU A 382 26.11 2.75 0.77
N SER A 383 26.72 2.95 -0.40
CA SER A 383 27.94 3.76 -0.51
C SER A 383 27.59 5.24 -0.67
N THR A 384 28.18 6.10 0.16
CA THR A 384 28.14 7.55 -0.03
C THR A 384 28.98 7.95 -1.25
N CYS A 385 28.53 8.98 -1.97
CA CYS A 385 29.26 9.55 -3.11
C CYS A 385 29.23 11.08 -3.01
N THR A 386 30.40 11.71 -2.99
CA THR A 386 30.54 13.17 -3.08
C THR A 386 30.86 13.53 -4.53
N VAL A 387 30.08 14.43 -5.13
CA VAL A 387 30.30 14.88 -6.50
C VAL A 387 31.14 16.16 -6.47
N THR A 388 32.45 16.05 -6.72
CA THR A 388 33.30 17.22 -6.95
C THR A 388 33.10 17.72 -8.38
N GLN A 389 32.66 18.97 -8.54
CA GLN A 389 32.62 19.64 -9.83
C GLN A 389 33.90 20.45 -10.04
N ARG A 390 34.32 20.56 -11.31
CA ARG A 390 35.52 21.31 -11.71
C ARG A 390 35.28 21.95 -13.08
N GLN A 391 35.50 23.26 -13.16
CA GLN A 391 35.32 24.05 -14.38
C GLN A 391 36.60 24.81 -14.72
N LYS A 392 36.93 24.92 -16.01
CA LYS A 392 38.10 25.66 -16.50
C LYS A 392 37.67 26.91 -17.27
N ILE A 393 38.34 28.02 -16.99
CA ILE A 393 38.07 29.34 -17.57
C ILE A 393 39.39 29.91 -18.09
N VAL A 394 39.40 30.38 -19.33
CA VAL A 394 40.49 31.21 -19.85
C VAL A 394 40.18 32.66 -19.50
N VAL A 395 41.13 33.37 -18.90
CA VAL A 395 40.93 34.71 -18.33
C VAL A 395 42.08 35.63 -18.77
N GLY A 396 41.75 36.81 -19.30
CA GLY A 396 42.73 37.75 -19.85
C GLY A 396 43.47 38.61 -18.81
N VAL A 397 42.99 38.62 -17.57
CA VAL A 397 43.48 39.48 -16.48
C VAL A 397 44.38 38.78 -15.47
N ARG A 398 45.21 39.57 -14.79
CA ARG A 398 46.10 39.13 -13.71
C ARG A 398 45.33 38.60 -12.49
N TRP A 399 45.93 37.62 -11.81
CA TRP A 399 45.50 37.07 -10.52
C TRP A 399 45.12 38.14 -9.49
N ASP A 400 45.92 39.21 -9.39
CA ASP A 400 45.71 40.33 -8.46
C ASP A 400 44.35 41.03 -8.66
N LEU A 401 43.86 41.10 -9.91
CA LEU A 401 42.59 41.73 -10.25
C LEU A 401 41.41 40.77 -10.05
N VAL A 402 41.63 39.47 -10.29
CA VAL A 402 40.66 38.41 -9.96
C VAL A 402 40.38 38.40 -8.46
N ARG A 403 41.43 38.47 -7.64
CA ARG A 403 41.35 38.64 -6.19
C ARG A 403 40.52 39.87 -5.81
N TRP A 404 40.83 41.04 -6.37
CA TRP A 404 40.17 42.30 -6.00
C TRP A 404 38.65 42.27 -6.24
N HIS A 405 38.18 41.68 -7.35
CA HIS A 405 36.74 41.52 -7.59
C HIS A 405 36.11 40.51 -6.63
N LEU A 406 36.77 39.37 -6.37
CA LEU A 406 36.25 38.35 -5.43
C LEU A 406 36.17 38.88 -3.99
N GLU A 407 37.19 39.61 -3.52
CA GLU A 407 37.14 40.32 -2.23
C GLU A 407 36.07 41.43 -2.23
N GLY A 408 35.86 42.11 -3.35
CA GLY A 408 34.79 43.10 -3.52
C GLY A 408 33.36 42.53 -3.46
N MET A 409 33.16 41.25 -3.81
CA MET A 409 31.85 40.59 -3.77
C MET A 409 31.62 39.75 -2.50
N TYR A 410 32.66 39.08 -2.00
CA TYR A 410 32.56 38.12 -0.88
C TYR A 410 33.27 38.59 0.40
N GLY A 411 33.81 39.82 0.41
CA GLY A 411 34.43 40.48 1.56
C GLY A 411 35.88 40.07 1.82
N SER A 412 36.15 38.76 1.86
CA SER A 412 37.50 38.22 2.05
C SER A 412 37.63 36.84 1.42
N VAL A 413 38.78 36.58 0.80
CA VAL A 413 39.11 35.31 0.15
C VAL A 413 40.35 34.73 0.83
N GLU A 414 40.34 33.43 1.18
CA GLU A 414 41.49 32.82 1.83
C GLU A 414 42.52 32.39 0.76
N GLU A 415 43.73 32.94 0.80
CA GLU A 415 44.80 32.56 -0.13
C GLU A 415 45.67 31.44 0.43
N GLY A 416 46.06 30.51 -0.45
CA GLY A 416 46.98 29.44 -0.13
C GLY A 416 47.58 28.77 -1.36
N LEU A 417 48.20 27.62 -1.11
CA LEU A 417 48.67 26.70 -2.13
C LEU A 417 47.90 25.39 -1.97
N ASP A 418 47.36 24.84 -3.05
CA ASP A 418 46.83 23.47 -3.05
C ASP A 418 47.98 22.46 -2.87
N LYS A 419 47.64 21.19 -2.64
CA LYS A 419 48.57 20.07 -2.40
C LYS A 419 49.64 19.91 -3.49
N ASP A 420 49.32 20.31 -4.72
CA ASP A 420 50.21 20.30 -5.89
C ASP A 420 51.06 21.59 -6.04
N GLY A 421 51.01 22.51 -5.07
CA GLY A 421 51.76 23.78 -5.08
C GLY A 421 51.13 24.89 -5.93
N ILE A 422 49.84 24.76 -6.28
CA ILE A 422 49.13 25.68 -7.18
C ILE A 422 48.52 26.86 -6.39
N PRO A 423 48.75 28.13 -6.77
CA PRO A 423 48.10 29.30 -6.14
C PRO A 423 46.58 29.16 -6.15
N THR A 424 45.97 29.26 -4.97
CA THR A 424 44.56 28.96 -4.76
C THR A 424 43.90 30.01 -3.88
N MET A 425 42.66 30.38 -4.24
CA MET A 425 41.79 31.32 -3.55
C MET A 425 40.51 30.59 -3.12
N ARG A 426 40.27 30.48 -1.81
CA ARG A 426 39.07 29.85 -1.21
C ARG A 426 37.95 30.89 -1.07
N VAL A 427 36.89 30.75 -1.87
CA VAL A 427 35.71 31.64 -1.83
C VAL A 427 34.65 31.06 -0.90
N MET A 428 34.22 31.86 0.08
CA MET A 428 33.21 31.52 1.11
C MET A 428 33.41 30.18 1.84
N GLY A 429 34.65 29.68 1.91
CA GLY A 429 34.94 28.34 2.46
C GLY A 429 34.42 27.17 1.61
N ALA A 430 33.83 27.42 0.44
CA ALA A 430 33.13 26.43 -0.37
C ALA A 430 33.86 26.04 -1.68
N ILE A 431 34.61 26.97 -2.29
CA ILE A 431 35.12 26.84 -3.66
C ILE A 431 36.60 27.21 -3.74
N ASP A 432 37.39 26.40 -4.42
CA ASP A 432 38.79 26.68 -4.74
C ASP A 432 38.91 27.25 -6.17
N VAL A 433 39.32 28.51 -6.28
CA VAL A 433 39.77 29.11 -7.55
C VAL A 433 41.28 28.91 -7.65
N LYS A 434 41.76 28.10 -8.61
CA LYS A 434 43.17 27.67 -8.72
C LYS A 434 43.82 28.24 -9.99
N GLN A 435 44.97 28.92 -9.88
CA GLN A 435 45.70 29.45 -11.04
C GLN A 435 46.57 28.36 -11.68
N THR A 436 46.00 27.64 -12.64
CA THR A 436 46.69 26.51 -13.29
C THR A 436 47.69 26.93 -14.38
N LYS A 437 47.51 28.11 -14.98
CA LYS A 437 48.47 28.79 -15.88
C LYS A 437 48.23 30.31 -15.81
N ASP A 438 49.14 31.10 -16.37
CA ASP A 438 49.08 32.57 -16.43
C ASP A 438 47.73 33.15 -16.88
N GLN A 439 47.00 32.45 -17.76
CA GLN A 439 45.68 32.81 -18.28
C GLN A 439 44.62 31.69 -18.12
N GLU A 440 44.86 30.67 -17.28
CA GLU A 440 43.93 29.53 -17.10
C GLU A 440 43.60 29.31 -15.61
N LEU A 441 42.38 29.66 -15.23
CA LEU A 441 41.82 29.39 -13.91
C LEU A 441 41.00 28.10 -13.91
N THR A 442 41.11 27.35 -12.81
CA THR A 442 40.27 26.18 -12.55
C THR A 442 39.46 26.42 -11.28
N LEU A 443 38.14 26.43 -11.38
CA LEU A 443 37.23 26.42 -10.23
C LEU A 443 36.96 24.96 -9.83
N GLU A 444 36.94 24.67 -8.54
CA GLU A 444 36.70 23.33 -8.00
C GLU A 444 35.91 23.39 -6.70
N TRP A 445 34.84 22.60 -6.58
CA TRP A 445 33.97 22.59 -5.40
C TRP A 445 33.25 21.25 -5.22
N GLU A 446 32.79 20.97 -4.01
CA GLU A 446 31.86 19.85 -3.75
C GLU A 446 30.43 20.30 -4.06
N SER A 447 29.76 19.62 -4.99
CA SER A 447 28.45 20.03 -5.48
C SER A 447 27.36 19.83 -4.43
N SER A 448 26.62 20.91 -4.20
CA SER A 448 25.45 20.98 -3.36
C SER A 448 24.69 22.27 -3.71
N ALA A 449 23.38 22.31 -3.46
CA ALA A 449 22.56 23.48 -3.85
C ALA A 449 23.11 24.83 -3.34
N SER A 450 23.77 24.86 -2.19
CA SER A 450 24.43 26.08 -1.67
C SER A 450 25.77 26.36 -2.36
N ASN A 451 26.63 25.36 -2.54
CA ASN A 451 27.94 25.55 -3.17
C ASN A 451 27.83 25.85 -4.67
N ASP A 452 26.87 25.22 -5.36
CA ASP A 452 26.62 25.42 -6.79
C ASP A 452 26.15 26.87 -7.06
N MET A 453 25.32 27.46 -6.19
CA MET A 453 24.95 28.89 -6.26
C MET A 453 26.15 29.83 -6.03
N ILE A 454 27.07 29.46 -5.13
CA ILE A 454 28.33 30.22 -4.93
C ILE A 454 29.24 30.04 -6.17
N ALA A 455 29.19 28.89 -6.84
CA ALA A 455 29.98 28.59 -8.04
C ALA A 455 29.52 29.39 -9.25
N ASP A 456 28.21 29.39 -9.53
CA ASP A 456 27.62 30.18 -10.62
C ASP A 456 27.86 31.68 -10.42
N SER A 457 27.75 32.19 -9.19
CA SER A 457 28.05 33.60 -8.90
C SER A 457 29.54 33.94 -8.99
N THR A 458 30.43 33.04 -8.55
CA THR A 458 31.90 33.18 -8.70
C THR A 458 32.31 33.15 -10.18
N LEU A 459 31.73 32.23 -10.96
CA LEU A 459 31.91 32.09 -12.40
C LEU A 459 31.42 33.34 -13.16
N ALA A 460 30.22 33.82 -12.84
CA ALA A 460 29.63 35.02 -13.45
C ALA A 460 30.46 36.27 -13.15
N LEU A 461 31.00 36.39 -11.93
CA LEU A 461 31.92 37.48 -11.59
C LEU A 461 33.21 37.39 -12.40
N ILE A 462 33.90 36.25 -12.37
CA ILE A 462 35.19 36.04 -13.05
C ILE A 462 35.07 36.28 -14.56
N THR A 463 34.02 35.76 -15.21
CA THR A 463 33.76 35.99 -16.65
C THR A 463 33.25 37.40 -16.97
N GLY A 464 32.87 38.18 -15.95
CA GLY A 464 32.52 39.59 -16.06
C GLY A 464 33.70 40.57 -15.90
N ILE A 465 34.85 40.14 -15.37
CA ILE A 465 35.96 41.05 -15.00
C ILE A 465 36.45 41.89 -16.18
N ASP A 466 36.65 41.27 -17.35
CA ASP A 466 37.16 41.93 -18.56
C ASP A 466 36.22 43.03 -19.09
N LYS A 467 34.94 42.99 -18.69
CA LYS A 467 33.90 43.96 -19.08
C LYS A 467 33.66 45.04 -18.02
N SER A 468 34.29 44.95 -16.85
CA SER A 468 34.04 45.87 -15.73
C SER A 468 34.80 47.20 -15.92
N PRO A 469 34.11 48.37 -15.85
CA PRO A 469 34.77 49.68 -15.91
C PRO A 469 35.79 49.94 -14.78
N ALA A 470 35.71 49.18 -13.68
CA ALA A 470 36.70 49.22 -12.61
C ALA A 470 38.03 48.56 -13.03
N SER A 471 37.95 47.40 -13.72
CA SER A 471 39.11 46.71 -14.28
C SER A 471 39.91 47.62 -15.20
N VAL A 472 39.23 48.25 -16.16
CA VAL A 472 39.84 49.18 -17.12
C VAL A 472 40.60 50.30 -16.37
N LYS A 473 39.95 50.94 -15.39
CA LYS A 473 40.56 52.01 -14.58
C LYS A 473 41.77 51.55 -13.74
N LEU A 474 41.79 50.31 -13.24
CA LEU A 474 42.98 49.78 -12.56
C LEU A 474 44.12 49.46 -13.54
N THR A 475 43.82 48.99 -14.75
CA THR A 475 44.84 48.70 -15.77
C THR A 475 45.45 49.94 -16.42
N THR A 476 44.75 51.09 -16.42
CA THR A 476 45.25 52.34 -16.98
C THR A 476 46.21 53.08 -16.03
N GLN A 477 47.47 52.65 -15.99
CA GLN A 477 48.58 53.47 -15.48
C GLN A 477 49.48 53.94 -16.64
N PRO A 478 49.92 55.21 -16.67
CA PRO A 478 50.70 55.75 -17.78
C PRO A 478 52.12 55.16 -17.79
N HIS A 479 52.49 54.53 -18.89
CA HIS A 479 53.83 54.01 -19.17
C HIS A 479 54.47 54.83 -20.29
N SER A 480 55.73 55.23 -20.09
CA SER A 480 56.48 56.09 -21.01
C SER A 480 57.37 55.27 -21.94
N HIS A 481 57.22 55.44 -23.25
CA HIS A 481 58.08 54.82 -24.26
C HIS A 481 58.52 55.84 -25.32
N GLU A 482 59.81 55.83 -25.65
CA GLU A 482 60.32 56.50 -26.86
C GLU A 482 60.00 55.63 -28.08
N HIS A 483 59.49 56.25 -29.15
CA HIS A 483 59.23 55.54 -30.41
C HIS A 483 60.37 55.74 -31.40
N THR A 484 60.89 54.65 -31.96
CA THR A 484 61.67 54.66 -33.21
C THR A 484 60.91 53.80 -34.22
N HIS A 485 60.48 54.39 -35.35
CA HIS A 485 59.64 53.71 -36.33
C HIS A 485 60.46 52.89 -37.34
N SER A 486 60.06 51.63 -37.58
CA SER A 486 60.21 50.99 -38.89
C SER A 486 59.31 49.75 -39.05
N HIS A 487 58.45 49.77 -40.08
CA HIS A 487 57.66 48.68 -40.69
C HIS A 487 56.47 48.03 -39.94
N GLU A 488 55.28 48.46 -40.37
CA GLU A 488 54.16 47.66 -40.91
C GLU A 488 53.83 46.27 -40.32
N HIS A 489 52.62 46.18 -39.74
CA HIS A 489 51.72 45.03 -39.87
C HIS A 489 50.31 45.52 -40.25
N PRO A 490 49.48 44.70 -40.91
CA PRO A 490 48.19 45.13 -41.47
C PRO A 490 47.09 45.26 -40.40
N HIS A 491 46.02 45.97 -40.77
CA HIS A 491 44.80 46.23 -39.96
C HIS A 491 44.97 47.20 -38.79
N SER A 492 45.33 48.44 -39.10
CA SER A 492 44.80 49.60 -38.36
C SER A 492 43.30 49.76 -38.67
N ASP A 493 42.50 50.19 -37.69
CA ASP A 493 41.04 50.20 -37.77
C ASP A 493 40.45 51.05 -38.91
N HIS A 494 39.44 50.49 -39.58
CA HIS A 494 38.43 51.28 -40.29
C HIS A 494 37.21 51.45 -39.39
N HIS A 495 36.90 52.70 -39.05
CA HIS A 495 35.59 53.07 -38.49
C HIS A 495 34.47 52.93 -39.54
N THR A 496 33.23 52.91 -39.04
CA THR A 496 31.97 53.17 -39.77
C THR A 496 31.67 52.29 -40.99
N GLU A 497 30.86 51.24 -40.79
CA GLU A 497 29.43 51.24 -41.15
C GLU A 497 28.76 49.89 -40.79
N THR A 498 27.72 49.92 -39.95
CA THR A 498 26.95 48.72 -39.58
C THR A 498 25.91 48.41 -40.66
N SER A 499 26.33 47.75 -41.74
CA SER A 499 25.45 47.51 -42.89
C SER A 499 24.20 46.69 -42.50
N PRO A 500 23.00 47.02 -43.03
CA PRO A 500 21.78 46.23 -42.79
C PRO A 500 21.94 44.76 -43.16
N PHE A 501 22.78 44.48 -44.17
CA PHE A 501 23.14 43.15 -44.64
C PHE A 501 23.67 42.24 -43.51
N ILE A 502 24.53 42.75 -42.61
CA ILE A 502 25.06 41.95 -41.47
C ILE A 502 23.95 41.61 -40.46
N ARG A 503 22.94 42.49 -40.30
CA ARG A 503 21.79 42.25 -39.42
C ARG A 503 20.84 41.19 -40.02
N ILE A 504 20.57 41.28 -41.32
CA ILE A 504 19.78 40.28 -42.07
C ILE A 504 20.49 38.92 -42.05
N GLN A 505 21.80 38.87 -42.30
CA GLN A 505 22.58 37.64 -42.30
C GLN A 505 22.58 36.93 -40.93
N ARG A 506 22.58 37.68 -39.82
CA ARG A 506 22.38 37.12 -38.47
C ARG A 506 20.96 36.59 -38.24
N LEU A 507 19.93 37.25 -38.79
CA LEU A 507 18.56 36.75 -38.76
C LEU A 507 18.42 35.43 -39.53
N ILE A 508 19.02 35.32 -40.72
CA ILE A 508 19.09 34.11 -41.53
C ILE A 508 19.69 32.97 -40.70
N MET A 509 20.91 33.12 -40.17
CA MET A 509 21.57 32.09 -39.37
C MET A 509 20.74 31.64 -38.14
N PHE A 510 19.99 32.55 -37.51
CA PHE A 510 19.14 32.23 -36.37
C PHE A 510 17.88 31.44 -36.76
N LEU A 511 17.29 31.75 -37.93
CA LEU A 511 16.14 31.03 -38.48
C LEU A 511 16.55 29.67 -39.07
N GLU A 512 17.67 29.59 -39.77
CA GLU A 512 18.26 28.34 -40.26
C GLU A 512 18.50 27.34 -39.13
N ALA A 513 19.05 27.81 -37.99
CA ALA A 513 19.26 26.99 -36.80
C ALA A 513 17.97 26.40 -36.18
N HIS A 514 16.79 26.95 -36.49
CA HIS A 514 15.49 26.49 -35.97
C HIS A 514 14.62 25.76 -37.02
N PHE A 515 14.84 26.01 -38.31
CA PHE A 515 13.96 25.54 -39.40
C PHE A 515 14.68 24.85 -40.57
N GLY A 516 16.01 24.90 -40.66
CA GLY A 516 16.77 24.27 -41.73
C GLY A 516 17.24 25.27 -42.78
N THR A 517 16.67 25.25 -43.98
CA THR A 517 17.11 26.09 -45.11
C THR A 517 16.24 27.33 -45.23
N VAL A 518 16.85 28.51 -45.38
CA VAL A 518 16.13 29.79 -45.51
C VAL A 518 16.64 30.55 -46.74
N ASP A 519 15.79 30.67 -47.76
CA ASP A 519 16.15 31.39 -48.99
C ASP A 519 15.98 32.90 -48.79
N LEU A 520 16.97 33.70 -49.21
CA LEU A 520 16.87 35.17 -49.25
C LEU A 520 16.59 35.64 -50.68
N HIS A 521 15.55 36.46 -50.86
CA HIS A 521 15.25 37.11 -52.14
C HIS A 521 15.43 38.63 -52.04
N ILE A 522 16.18 39.19 -52.98
CA ILE A 522 16.42 40.63 -53.15
C ILE A 522 16.09 40.97 -54.61
N PRO A 523 15.10 41.84 -54.89
CA PRO A 523 14.82 42.30 -56.25
C PRO A 523 16.03 43.00 -56.87
N ASN A 524 16.24 42.80 -58.17
CA ASN A 524 17.34 43.39 -58.92
C ASN A 524 16.88 44.70 -59.60
N PRO A 525 17.69 45.78 -59.68
CA PRO A 525 17.20 47.09 -60.15
C PRO A 525 16.91 47.21 -61.66
N ASP A 526 17.30 46.21 -62.45
CA ASP A 526 17.29 46.25 -63.93
C ASP A 526 16.28 45.25 -64.56
N ASP A 527 15.33 44.71 -63.78
CA ASP A 527 14.26 43.83 -64.32
C ASP A 527 13.08 44.68 -64.83
N ASP A 528 12.98 44.84 -66.16
CA ASP A 528 12.01 45.70 -66.87
C ASP A 528 10.51 45.32 -66.70
N GLU A 529 9.63 46.31 -66.91
CA GLU A 529 8.17 46.29 -66.66
C GLU A 529 7.30 45.37 -67.58
N GLU A 530 7.69 44.12 -67.85
CA GLU A 530 6.87 43.17 -68.65
C GLU A 530 6.57 41.83 -67.94
N ASN A 531 5.62 41.83 -66.97
CA ASN A 531 4.62 40.75 -66.74
C ASN A 531 3.67 41.03 -65.53
N VAL A 532 2.76 42.01 -65.64
CA VAL A 532 1.81 42.35 -64.56
C VAL A 532 0.52 41.51 -64.62
N GLU A 533 0.57 40.26 -64.11
CA GLU A 533 -0.65 39.46 -63.78
C GLU A 533 -0.47 38.54 -62.54
N GLN A 534 0.00 39.03 -61.38
CA GLN A 534 -0.38 38.50 -60.04
C GLN A 534 0.20 39.31 -58.85
N GLY A 535 -0.67 40.05 -58.13
CA GLY A 535 -0.40 40.56 -56.76
C GLY A 535 0.43 41.85 -56.67
N GLU A 536 0.11 42.71 -55.69
CA GLU A 536 0.81 43.99 -55.44
C GLU A 536 2.00 43.85 -54.45
N ASP A 537 2.27 42.64 -53.92
CA ASP A 537 3.24 42.39 -52.83
C ASP A 537 4.65 41.91 -53.28
N ASP A 538 4.84 41.48 -54.54
CA ASP A 538 6.03 40.68 -54.93
C ASP A 538 7.29 41.51 -55.25
N HIS A 539 7.25 42.85 -55.08
CA HIS A 539 8.35 43.76 -55.41
C HIS A 539 9.23 44.17 -54.20
N ASP A 540 8.86 43.77 -52.99
CA ASP A 540 9.64 43.98 -51.75
C ASP A 540 10.73 42.90 -51.57
N PRO A 541 11.79 43.15 -50.77
CA PRO A 541 12.72 42.09 -50.35
C PRO A 541 12.08 41.15 -49.31
N TRP A 542 12.28 39.83 -49.45
CA TRP A 542 11.69 38.82 -48.57
C TRP A 542 12.59 37.60 -48.34
N MET A 543 12.30 36.84 -47.28
CA MET A 543 12.93 35.56 -46.95
C MET A 543 11.90 34.44 -46.98
N ASN A 544 12.30 33.23 -47.40
CA ASN A 544 11.45 32.04 -47.40
C ASN A 544 11.96 31.00 -46.41
N VAL A 545 11.17 30.66 -45.40
CA VAL A 545 11.43 29.55 -44.49
C VAL A 545 10.64 28.34 -44.98
N ARG A 546 11.34 27.27 -45.41
CA ARG A 546 10.72 26.00 -45.79
C ARG A 546 10.80 24.98 -44.67
N LEU A 547 9.70 24.28 -44.40
CA LEU A 547 9.67 23.13 -43.49
C LEU A 547 8.78 22.03 -44.08
N ASP A 548 9.40 20.91 -44.42
CA ASP A 548 8.79 19.79 -45.16
C ASP A 548 8.10 20.24 -46.48
N GLU A 549 6.78 20.13 -46.58
CA GLU A 549 5.97 20.55 -47.76
C GLU A 549 5.31 21.94 -47.56
N ALA A 550 5.73 22.73 -46.57
CA ALA A 550 5.13 24.02 -46.23
C ALA A 550 6.15 25.19 -46.20
N ASP A 551 5.80 26.27 -46.90
CA ASP A 551 6.59 27.49 -47.01
C ASP A 551 5.97 28.63 -46.17
N ALA A 552 6.83 29.48 -45.59
CA ALA A 552 6.46 30.73 -44.94
C ALA A 552 7.37 31.86 -45.41
N ARG A 553 6.80 32.89 -46.04
CA ARG A 553 7.50 34.10 -46.46
C ARG A 553 7.55 35.11 -45.30
N ILE A 554 8.64 35.85 -45.20
CA ILE A 554 8.84 36.97 -44.27
C ILE A 554 9.23 38.19 -45.11
N ASN A 555 8.40 39.24 -45.11
CA ASN A 555 8.74 40.51 -45.76
C ASN A 555 9.79 41.24 -44.90
N LEU A 556 10.89 41.70 -45.50
CA LEU A 556 12.04 42.24 -44.75
C LEU A 556 11.89 43.71 -44.31
N LEU A 557 10.92 44.45 -44.87
CA LEU A 557 10.65 45.83 -44.50
C LEU A 557 9.64 45.92 -43.35
N THR A 558 8.59 45.09 -43.39
CA THR A 558 7.50 45.04 -42.40
C THR A 558 7.71 44.00 -41.30
N LEU A 559 8.60 43.01 -41.53
CA LEU A 559 8.81 41.82 -40.69
C LEU A 559 7.54 40.97 -40.50
N ALA A 560 6.52 41.17 -41.35
CA ALA A 560 5.31 40.36 -41.35
C ALA A 560 5.55 38.98 -41.99
N VAL A 561 4.94 37.94 -41.41
CA VAL A 561 5.05 36.55 -41.87
C VAL A 561 3.75 36.13 -42.58
N SER A 562 3.86 35.64 -43.81
CA SER A 562 2.75 35.08 -44.58
C SER A 562 3.00 33.61 -44.92
N SER A 563 1.98 32.76 -44.72
CA SER A 563 2.04 31.32 -45.03
C SER A 563 0.63 30.77 -45.21
N THR A 564 0.50 29.76 -46.06
CA THR A 564 -0.73 28.95 -46.20
C THR A 564 -0.97 28.04 -45.00
N ASN A 565 0.05 27.79 -44.17
CA ASN A 565 -0.04 26.99 -42.95
C ASN A 565 0.03 27.89 -41.70
N GLU A 566 -1.11 28.13 -41.06
CA GLU A 566 -1.22 29.00 -39.87
C GLU A 566 -0.37 28.50 -38.68
N THR A 567 -0.11 27.20 -38.60
CA THR A 567 0.69 26.60 -37.51
C THR A 567 2.19 26.82 -37.74
N LEU A 568 2.64 26.78 -38.99
CA LEU A 568 3.99 27.20 -39.36
C LEU A 568 4.16 28.71 -39.17
N ARG A 569 3.19 29.52 -39.64
CA ARG A 569 3.21 30.98 -39.53
C ARG A 569 3.45 31.44 -38.10
N LYS A 570 2.64 30.98 -37.15
CA LYS A 570 2.77 31.32 -35.71
C LYS A 570 4.08 30.87 -35.07
N ARG A 571 4.66 29.77 -35.56
CA ARG A 571 5.97 29.29 -35.08
C ARG A 571 7.11 30.13 -35.64
N VAL A 572 7.03 30.57 -36.89
CA VAL A 572 8.01 31.48 -37.51
C VAL A 572 7.90 32.88 -36.89
N GLU A 573 6.69 33.42 -36.68
CA GLU A 573 6.44 34.68 -35.95
C GLU A 573 7.15 34.68 -34.58
N ALA A 574 6.93 33.66 -33.74
CA ALA A 574 7.51 33.59 -32.40
C ALA A 574 9.04 33.44 -32.38
N VAL A 575 9.64 32.74 -33.36
CA VAL A 575 11.10 32.62 -33.48
C VAL A 575 11.72 33.90 -34.08
N LEU A 576 10.99 34.60 -34.95
CA LEU A 576 11.40 35.89 -35.52
C LEU A 576 11.48 36.98 -34.45
N ASP A 577 10.48 37.10 -33.57
CA ASP A 577 10.53 38.01 -32.41
C ASP A 577 11.73 37.70 -31.50
N MET A 578 11.98 36.41 -31.23
CA MET A 578 13.14 35.96 -30.45
C MET A 578 14.47 36.31 -31.14
N ALA A 579 14.55 36.16 -32.47
CA ALA A 579 15.71 36.55 -33.27
C ALA A 579 15.96 38.06 -33.23
N ILE A 580 14.93 38.88 -33.44
CA ILE A 580 15.00 40.35 -33.38
C ILE A 580 15.48 40.82 -32.01
N THR A 581 14.94 40.23 -30.94
CA THR A 581 15.32 40.52 -29.54
C THR A 581 16.76 40.11 -29.23
N THR A 582 17.28 39.05 -29.89
CA THR A 582 18.65 38.53 -29.67
C THR A 582 19.69 39.24 -30.55
N VAL A 583 19.32 39.73 -31.73
CA VAL A 583 20.23 40.33 -32.73
C VAL A 583 20.32 41.85 -32.61
N SER A 584 19.32 42.52 -32.03
CA SER A 584 19.38 43.96 -31.73
C SER A 584 20.29 44.26 -30.53
N SER A 585 21.05 45.36 -30.59
CA SER A 585 21.95 45.74 -29.50
C SER A 585 21.23 46.60 -28.46
N LEU A 586 21.57 46.40 -27.17
CA LEU A 586 20.95 47.10 -26.03
C LEU A 586 21.13 48.63 -26.04
N ALA A 587 21.96 49.17 -26.95
CA ALA A 587 22.15 50.60 -27.15
C ALA A 587 21.06 51.24 -28.04
N GLU A 588 20.55 50.52 -29.05
CA GLU A 588 19.54 51.05 -29.97
C GLU A 588 18.16 51.18 -29.30
N SER A 589 17.85 50.29 -28.35
CA SER A 589 16.59 50.28 -27.61
C SER A 589 16.42 51.45 -26.63
N PHE A 590 17.48 52.22 -26.35
CA PHE A 590 17.42 53.42 -25.51
C PHE A 590 17.30 54.75 -26.28
N THR A 591 17.67 54.79 -27.57
CA THR A 591 17.60 56.02 -28.39
C THR A 591 16.30 56.15 -29.20
N ALA A 592 15.57 55.06 -29.43
CA ALA A 592 14.40 55.03 -30.31
C ALA A 592 13.06 55.48 -29.66
N LYS A 593 13.08 56.27 -28.57
CA LYS A 593 11.85 56.78 -27.89
C LYS A 593 11.93 58.23 -27.40
N LEU A 594 12.21 59.14 -28.33
CA LEU A 594 11.86 60.56 -28.23
C LEU A 594 11.28 61.06 -29.57
N PRO A 595 9.96 61.25 -29.69
CA PRO A 595 9.38 62.15 -30.67
C PRO A 595 9.61 63.59 -30.19
N GLU A 596 10.22 64.43 -31.02
CA GLU A 596 10.25 65.88 -30.79
C GLU A 596 8.89 66.51 -31.14
N GLU A 597 8.57 67.66 -30.54
CA GLU A 597 7.29 68.34 -30.71
C GLU A 597 7.26 69.24 -31.97
N GLU A 598 6.31 69.01 -32.88
CA GLU A 598 5.88 70.02 -33.85
C GLU A 598 4.51 70.64 -33.43
N GLU A 599 4.57 71.72 -32.67
CA GLU A 599 3.54 72.77 -32.72
C GLU A 599 3.75 73.62 -34.01
N PRO A 600 2.74 74.28 -34.61
CA PRO A 600 1.84 75.14 -33.84
C PRO A 600 0.37 75.32 -34.29
N SER A 601 -0.46 75.87 -33.39
CA SER A 601 -0.92 77.28 -33.49
C SER A 601 -2.33 77.60 -32.93
N LYS A 602 -2.35 78.52 -31.95
CA LYS A 602 -3.37 79.57 -31.68
C LYS A 602 -4.76 79.13 -31.16
N GLU A 603 -5.46 79.86 -30.27
CA GLU A 603 -5.20 81.18 -29.69
C GLU A 603 -5.92 81.40 -28.33
N LYS A 604 -5.42 82.35 -27.52
CA LYS A 604 -6.11 83.10 -26.42
C LYS A 604 -6.52 82.39 -25.11
N ASN A 605 -5.70 82.60 -24.07
CA ASN A 605 -5.98 83.43 -22.87
C ASN A 605 -7.44 83.79 -22.48
N PRO A 606 -7.69 84.10 -21.18
CA PRO A 606 -7.11 83.54 -19.94
C PRO A 606 -8.20 83.36 -18.83
N HIS A 607 -7.83 83.01 -17.58
CA HIS A 607 -8.10 83.82 -16.36
C HIS A 607 -7.80 83.06 -15.05
N ALA A 608 -7.60 83.83 -13.98
CA ALA A 608 -7.57 83.35 -12.60
C ALA A 608 -8.69 84.05 -11.77
N VAL A 609 -8.85 83.62 -10.51
CA VAL A 609 -9.79 84.13 -9.47
C VAL A 609 -11.23 83.64 -9.61
N GLY A 610 -11.77 83.02 -8.55
CA GLY A 610 -13.18 82.67 -8.43
C GLY A 610 -13.50 81.59 -7.38
N VAL A 611 -13.58 81.96 -6.10
CA VAL A 611 -14.17 81.10 -5.06
C VAL A 611 -15.61 81.55 -4.82
N LYS A 612 -16.60 80.64 -4.92
CA LYS A 612 -17.76 80.50 -3.99
C LYS A 612 -18.83 79.48 -4.44
N ASP A 613 -19.44 78.85 -3.44
CA ASP A 613 -20.86 78.49 -3.21
C ASP A 613 -21.72 77.89 -4.36
N ALA A 614 -22.62 76.90 -4.15
CA ALA A 614 -22.92 76.01 -3.01
C ALA A 614 -23.97 74.93 -3.41
N SER A 615 -24.28 73.97 -2.51
CA SER A 615 -25.53 73.15 -2.40
C SER A 615 -25.90 72.15 -3.53
N ASN A 616 -26.63 71.04 -3.28
CA ASN A 616 -26.92 70.23 -2.07
C ASN A 616 -27.53 68.85 -2.50
N ASP A 617 -27.61 67.88 -1.57
CA ASP A 617 -28.24 66.53 -1.68
C ASP A 617 -27.58 65.57 -2.72
N GLY A 618 -27.62 64.24 -2.64
CA GLY A 618 -28.20 63.23 -1.70
C GLY A 618 -28.27 61.88 -2.46
N SER A 619 -28.23 60.67 -1.88
CA SER A 619 -28.27 60.19 -0.49
C SER A 619 -27.79 58.71 -0.36
N GLU A 620 -27.52 58.27 0.87
CA GLU A 620 -27.61 56.89 1.41
C GLU A 620 -26.62 55.73 1.07
N ASN A 621 -25.94 55.33 2.17
CA ASN A 621 -25.26 54.09 2.61
C ASN A 621 -25.98 52.73 2.38
N PRO A 622 -25.44 51.54 2.78
CA PRO A 622 -24.17 51.20 3.51
C PRO A 622 -23.29 50.17 2.72
N SER A 623 -22.38 49.28 3.19
CA SER A 623 -21.91 48.73 4.50
C SER A 623 -20.53 48.02 4.32
N LEU A 624 -19.68 47.60 5.29
CA LEU A 624 -19.57 47.91 6.74
C LEU A 624 -18.11 47.76 7.29
N SER A 625 -17.62 46.57 7.65
CA SER A 625 -16.36 46.31 8.41
C SER A 625 -15.73 44.93 8.06
N LYS A 626 -14.44 44.57 8.28
CA LYS A 626 -13.41 44.86 9.33
C LYS A 626 -13.74 44.22 10.71
N GLY A 627 -12.79 43.83 11.58
CA GLY A 627 -11.32 43.96 11.58
C GLY A 627 -10.63 42.86 12.44
N SER A 628 -9.46 43.14 13.06
CA SER A 628 -8.55 42.12 13.62
C SER A 628 -8.08 42.37 15.09
N ASP A 629 -7.42 41.32 15.63
CA ASP A 629 -6.33 41.32 16.64
C ASP A 629 -6.54 41.34 18.18
N GLU A 630 -5.66 40.54 18.80
CA GLU A 630 -4.98 40.59 20.11
C GLU A 630 -5.61 40.25 21.50
N ASN A 631 -4.77 39.48 22.23
CA ASN A 631 -4.53 39.27 23.67
C ASN A 631 -5.35 39.99 24.76
N GLU A 632 -5.56 39.28 25.89
CA GLU A 632 -5.21 39.79 27.23
C GLU A 632 -4.91 38.66 28.25
N ARG A 633 -4.52 39.01 29.49
CA ARG A 633 -4.13 38.11 30.59
C ARG A 633 -4.85 38.45 31.90
N ASP A 634 -4.90 37.45 32.80
CA ASP A 634 -4.91 37.52 34.29
C ASP A 634 -5.78 38.57 35.03
N VAL A 635 -6.62 38.12 36.00
CA VAL A 635 -6.59 38.54 37.42
C VAL A 635 -7.67 37.82 38.28
N GLU A 636 -7.39 37.75 39.58
CA GLU A 636 -7.81 36.86 40.67
C GLU A 636 -9.25 36.99 41.28
N ALA A 637 -9.52 36.08 42.24
CA ALA A 637 -10.45 36.16 43.39
C ALA A 637 -11.98 35.98 43.13
N HIS A 638 -12.78 35.36 44.02
CA HIS A 638 -12.63 35.16 45.48
C HIS A 638 -13.06 33.74 45.97
N GLU A 639 -12.86 33.44 47.26
CA GLU A 639 -13.15 32.15 47.90
C GLU A 639 -14.64 31.88 48.20
N ASN A 640 -14.95 30.63 48.56
CA ASN A 640 -15.46 30.34 49.91
C ASN A 640 -15.18 28.88 50.32
N GLU A 641 -14.86 28.69 51.60
CA GLU A 641 -14.54 27.41 52.23
C GLU A 641 -15.79 26.75 52.85
N SER A 642 -15.75 25.43 53.03
CA SER A 642 -16.11 24.81 54.33
C SER A 642 -15.74 23.32 54.35
N ASP A 643 -14.97 22.93 55.37
CA ASP A 643 -14.83 21.55 55.89
C ASP A 643 -16.20 21.06 56.46
N ASP A 644 -16.42 19.84 56.98
CA ASP A 644 -15.55 18.99 57.81
C ASP A 644 -16.16 17.58 58.02
N SER A 645 -15.39 16.67 58.65
CA SER A 645 -15.73 15.32 59.17
C SER A 645 -16.12 14.25 58.13
N ASP A 646 -15.53 13.04 58.08
CA ASP A 646 -15.02 12.05 59.08
C ASP A 646 -16.07 11.02 59.56
N GLY A 647 -15.63 9.76 59.69
CA GLY A 647 -16.35 8.70 60.38
C GLY A 647 -16.82 7.48 59.55
N GLY A 648 -16.29 6.29 59.89
CA GLY A 648 -17.11 5.06 59.98
C GLY A 648 -16.79 3.89 59.04
N LEU A 649 -16.34 2.77 59.62
CA LEU A 649 -16.43 1.44 59.02
C LEU A 649 -17.89 0.94 59.00
N ILE A 650 -18.18 -0.07 58.15
CA ILE A 650 -18.94 -1.28 58.53
C ILE A 650 -18.66 -2.41 57.51
N GLU A 651 -18.61 -3.66 57.99
CA GLU A 651 -18.50 -4.89 57.18
C GLU A 651 -19.88 -5.59 57.01
N VAL A 652 -19.88 -6.73 56.31
CA VAL A 652 -20.88 -7.83 56.32
C VAL A 652 -21.98 -7.81 55.24
N HIS A 653 -22.01 -8.93 54.49
CA HIS A 653 -23.10 -9.68 53.80
C HIS A 653 -24.51 -9.06 53.63
N ASP A 654 -25.27 -9.38 52.58
CA ASP A 654 -25.25 -10.61 51.74
C ASP A 654 -24.71 -10.45 50.30
#